data_AF-A0A932SEE0-F1
#
_entry.id   AF-A0A932SEE0-F1
#
_cell.length_a   1.000
_cell.length_b   1.000
_cell.length_c   1.000
_cell.angle_alpha   90.00
_cell.angle_beta   90.00
_cell.angle_gamma   90.00
#
_symmetry.space_group_name_H-M   'P 1'
#
loop_
_entity.id
_entity.type
_entity.pdbx_description
1 polymer ?
#
loop_
_entity_poly.entity_id
_entity_poly.type
_entity_poly.pdbx_seq_one_letter_code
_entity_poly.pdbx_strand_id
1 'polypeptide(L)'
;GRPKNIVIYREHYISIVSTKLSSSEAKPGLWPDGLVPKVDEYFGEVRRMPGETVAAFPFNVASGRKQGVWVDVYVPQGTPAGLYKGTAQVTIGSTVATKIPVQLTVRNFDLPSVPTLKTAYSVGLGETAYGHYGTQAITDAKYWEIICLYTKEMLLHKISNENSIWPTPPWNSNTGSITWTLPAISTSCNQRYPQFLTGGDPNLLPNGKLPGTKLTRARMRDGTGLSSTDVRSVAYYRSYTQHIADMGWKSQLFYYLWDEPPYPSLSNTVRSCSRNYVGVTNHVWPDLYQKAKYFSDNAIDIPIMLTTTRQATEECFTNYLGVPNYTKYIDIWTVPNRLMHGRPKDPWPFNTNLRKSYDSIIAAGKQLWWYQGCGNHGCGGSEVGPPTPMVDLPAVYSRAFQWLTYNYQVDYAVPGPTTELYYEAVYAYNIPGNDPWKNLWYFTGNGDGTLLYPGRPDKIGGTHHIPIASIRLKLIREGIEDFEYLSLVAAKKDQAGLDGQAWVKANILDPYVAIVDPADGVRKLTPFAWNKSAGSTTSSTGILRAREELAKVLSSTSSSSPPVSATSISASDSFDRANSSSLGENWNVYTPAYQIYNNQVRNTDTASQEAQRLSIIGANQDVAASCKVAASGNSCGVIARWSNANNFYYVRLDPGLGNIALFKKVNGVYTQIATAARAMAYNTYYRLRLVVKGSSLTVYFANESTIAIAATDVALSAGNYAGLRSYTSAAFTTYFDNFKAATP
;
A
#
# COMPACT_ATOMS: atom_id res chain seq x y z
N GLY A 1 -35.54 8.76 -4.09
CA GLY A 1 -34.13 8.88 -4.51
C GLY A 1 -33.30 7.80 -3.86
N ARG A 2 -32.32 7.23 -4.58
CA ARG A 2 -31.42 6.21 -4.05
C ARG A 2 -30.55 6.79 -2.93
N PRO A 3 -30.37 6.11 -1.77
CA PRO A 3 -29.36 6.51 -0.80
C PRO A 3 -27.96 6.35 -1.43
N LYS A 4 -27.20 7.43 -1.56
CA LYS A 4 -25.87 7.43 -2.21
C LYS A 4 -24.83 6.53 -1.52
N ASN A 5 -25.04 6.22 -0.25
CA ASN A 5 -24.05 5.56 0.62
C ASN A 5 -24.50 4.18 1.14
N ILE A 6 -25.66 3.67 0.72
CA ILE A 6 -26.19 2.38 1.20
C ILE A 6 -26.53 1.52 -0.02
N VAL A 7 -25.97 0.31 -0.04
CA VAL A 7 -26.29 -0.70 -1.06
C VAL A 7 -26.83 -1.94 -0.37
N ILE A 8 -27.92 -2.48 -0.91
CA ILE A 8 -28.57 -3.69 -0.41
C ILE A 8 -28.39 -4.76 -1.46
N TYR A 9 -27.93 -5.93 -1.04
CA TYR A 9 -27.68 -7.08 -1.90
C TYR A 9 -28.47 -8.29 -1.42
N ARG A 10 -28.93 -9.11 -2.37
CA ARG A 10 -29.41 -10.46 -2.08
C ARG A 10 -28.24 -11.41 -2.22
N GLU A 11 -28.03 -12.25 -1.21
CA GLU A 11 -26.95 -13.23 -1.20
C GLU A 11 -27.28 -14.42 -2.12
N HIS A 12 -26.37 -14.75 -3.03
CA HIS A 12 -26.43 -15.92 -3.89
C HIS A 12 -25.80 -17.12 -3.19
N TYR A 13 -26.55 -18.20 -3.07
CA TYR A 13 -26.10 -19.44 -2.42
C TYR A 13 -25.54 -20.42 -3.43
N ILE A 14 -24.35 -20.94 -3.15
CA ILE A 14 -23.63 -21.92 -3.97
C ILE A 14 -23.68 -23.28 -3.27
N SER A 15 -23.93 -24.33 -4.05
CA SER A 15 -24.00 -25.69 -3.54
C SER A 15 -22.63 -26.33 -3.51
N ILE A 16 -22.16 -26.64 -2.30
CA ILE A 16 -20.90 -27.34 -2.03
C ILE A 16 -21.21 -28.80 -1.74
N VAL A 17 -20.55 -29.70 -2.47
CA VAL A 17 -20.76 -31.16 -2.35
C VAL A 17 -19.70 -31.80 -1.46
N SER A 18 -20.05 -32.90 -0.79
CA SER A 18 -19.17 -33.58 0.16
C SER A 18 -17.87 -34.13 -0.44
N THR A 19 -17.83 -34.35 -1.76
CA THR A 19 -16.65 -34.82 -2.49
C THR A 19 -15.70 -33.69 -2.90
N LYS A 20 -16.07 -32.43 -2.66
CA LYS A 20 -15.34 -31.23 -3.09
C LYS A 20 -15.34 -30.19 -1.98
N LEU A 21 -14.60 -30.48 -0.91
CA LEU A 21 -14.41 -29.60 0.24
C LEU A 21 -13.01 -28.99 0.19
N SER A 22 -12.88 -27.68 0.40
CA SER A 22 -11.57 -27.00 0.31
C SER A 22 -10.60 -27.44 1.40
N SER A 23 -11.10 -27.89 2.54
CA SER A 23 -10.28 -28.37 3.64
C SER A 23 -11.11 -29.27 4.56
N SER A 24 -10.47 -29.86 5.58
CA SER A 24 -11.18 -30.58 6.64
C SER A 24 -12.13 -29.71 7.48
N GLU A 25 -12.01 -28.38 7.40
CA GLU A 25 -12.86 -27.43 8.12
C GLU A 25 -14.09 -27.01 7.32
N ALA A 26 -14.08 -27.26 6.01
CA ALA A 26 -15.20 -26.99 5.15
C ALA A 26 -16.36 -27.97 5.39
N LYS A 27 -17.57 -27.54 5.04
CA LYS A 27 -18.78 -28.36 5.14
C LYS A 27 -19.56 -28.32 3.83
N PRO A 28 -20.19 -29.44 3.43
CA PRO A 28 -21.11 -29.42 2.29
C PRO A 28 -22.37 -28.62 2.65
N GLY A 29 -23.12 -28.25 1.62
CA GLY A 29 -24.37 -27.51 1.75
C GLY A 29 -24.33 -26.20 0.98
N LEU A 30 -25.20 -25.28 1.36
CA LEU A 30 -25.39 -24.03 0.65
C LEU A 30 -24.69 -22.89 1.36
N TRP A 31 -23.78 -22.25 0.64
CA TRP A 31 -22.93 -21.18 1.15
C TRP A 31 -23.23 -19.88 0.42
N PRO A 32 -23.54 -18.78 1.13
CA PRO A 32 -23.73 -17.49 0.49
C PRO A 32 -22.36 -16.92 0.06
N ASP A 33 -22.28 -16.35 -1.14
CA ASP A 33 -21.06 -15.66 -1.57
C ASP A 33 -21.32 -14.51 -2.56
N GLY A 34 -21.96 -14.76 -3.70
CA GLY A 34 -22.22 -13.70 -4.68
C GLY A 34 -23.24 -12.65 -4.18
N LEU A 35 -22.92 -11.36 -4.31
CA LEU A 35 -23.76 -10.26 -3.80
C LEU A 35 -24.48 -9.53 -4.93
N VAL A 36 -25.70 -9.94 -5.25
CA VAL A 36 -26.50 -9.30 -6.32
C VAL A 36 -27.19 -8.05 -5.79
N PRO A 37 -26.88 -6.83 -6.29
CA PRO A 37 -27.45 -5.60 -5.75
C PRO A 37 -28.92 -5.45 -6.13
N LYS A 38 -29.72 -4.82 -5.25
CA LYS A 38 -31.09 -4.40 -5.58
C LYS A 38 -31.10 -3.48 -6.81
N VAL A 39 -30.18 -2.50 -6.80
CA VAL A 39 -29.90 -1.58 -7.90
C VAL A 39 -28.38 -1.42 -7.93
N ASP A 40 -27.73 -1.61 -9.08
CA ASP A 40 -26.27 -1.51 -9.18
C ASP A 40 -25.79 -0.05 -9.12
N GLU A 41 -24.58 0.19 -8.59
CA GLU A 41 -24.02 1.55 -8.43
C GLU A 41 -23.46 2.16 -9.71
N TYR A 42 -23.29 1.37 -10.78
CA TYR A 42 -22.62 1.78 -12.01
C TYR A 42 -23.58 2.49 -12.97
N PHE A 43 -24.74 1.89 -13.19
CA PHE A 43 -25.72 2.27 -14.18
C PHE A 43 -27.10 2.55 -13.55
N GLY A 44 -27.29 2.22 -12.28
CA GLY A 44 -28.57 2.42 -11.60
C GLY A 44 -29.65 1.45 -12.08
N GLU A 45 -29.28 0.30 -12.64
CA GLU A 45 -30.22 -0.69 -13.14
C GLU A 45 -30.67 -1.62 -12.01
N VAL A 46 -31.95 -1.99 -12.03
CA VAL A 46 -32.48 -3.05 -11.15
C VAL A 46 -31.92 -4.38 -11.63
N ARG A 47 -31.31 -5.15 -10.71
CA ARG A 47 -30.76 -6.47 -11.01
C ARG A 47 -31.67 -7.59 -10.53
N ARG A 48 -31.44 -8.78 -11.07
CA ARG A 48 -32.13 -10.06 -10.85
C ARG A 48 -31.14 -11.10 -10.35
N MET A 49 -31.63 -12.10 -9.63
CA MET A 49 -30.77 -13.24 -9.26
C MET A 49 -30.49 -14.12 -10.49
N PRO A 50 -29.28 -14.70 -10.59
CA PRO A 50 -28.97 -15.68 -11.62
C PRO A 50 -30.00 -16.82 -11.67
N GLY A 51 -30.62 -17.02 -12.83
CA GLY A 51 -31.64 -18.05 -13.03
C GLY A 51 -33.05 -17.65 -12.61
N GLU A 52 -33.27 -16.42 -12.14
CA GLU A 52 -34.60 -15.87 -11.85
C GLU A 52 -35.02 -14.82 -12.90
N THR A 53 -36.31 -14.78 -13.21
CA THR A 53 -36.90 -13.82 -14.16
C THR A 53 -37.35 -12.51 -13.51
N VAL A 54 -37.44 -12.46 -12.18
CA VAL A 54 -37.88 -11.31 -11.39
C VAL A 54 -36.70 -10.54 -10.80
N ALA A 55 -36.93 -9.28 -10.42
CA ALA A 55 -35.97 -8.45 -9.70
C ALA A 55 -35.45 -9.16 -8.44
N ALA A 56 -34.20 -8.90 -8.07
CA ALA A 56 -33.58 -9.43 -6.86
C ALA A 56 -34.34 -9.00 -5.59
N PHE A 57 -35.12 -7.92 -5.68
CA PHE A 57 -36.07 -7.47 -4.67
C PHE A 57 -37.36 -6.93 -5.33
N PRO A 58 -38.55 -7.18 -4.76
CA PRO A 58 -38.80 -8.14 -3.68
C PRO A 58 -38.58 -9.58 -4.16
N PHE A 59 -38.43 -10.52 -3.23
CA PHE A 59 -38.21 -11.93 -3.55
C PHE A 59 -39.04 -12.83 -2.63
N ASN A 60 -39.31 -14.06 -3.10
CA ASN A 60 -39.96 -15.09 -2.31
C ASN A 60 -38.91 -15.94 -1.59
N VAL A 61 -39.18 -16.32 -0.34
CA VAL A 61 -38.38 -17.30 0.40
C VAL A 61 -39.12 -18.63 0.36
N ALA A 62 -38.51 -19.65 -0.24
CA ALA A 62 -39.11 -20.97 -0.30
C ALA A 62 -39.28 -21.57 1.11
N SER A 63 -40.31 -22.41 1.30
CA SER A 63 -40.59 -23.06 2.58
C SER A 63 -39.37 -23.83 3.09
N GLY A 64 -39.06 -23.69 4.39
CA GLY A 64 -37.90 -24.32 5.02
C GLY A 64 -36.54 -23.71 4.65
N ARG A 65 -36.50 -22.54 4.01
CA ARG A 65 -35.26 -21.88 3.56
C ARG A 65 -35.01 -20.56 4.28
N LYS A 66 -33.74 -20.18 4.33
CA LYS A 66 -33.28 -18.86 4.77
C LYS A 66 -32.68 -18.14 3.57
N GLN A 67 -32.86 -16.82 3.50
CA GLN A 67 -32.26 -15.98 2.47
C GLN A 67 -31.56 -14.81 3.16
N GLY A 68 -30.24 -14.75 3.03
CA GLY A 68 -29.45 -13.64 3.51
C GLY A 68 -29.61 -12.38 2.65
N VAL A 69 -29.51 -11.23 3.30
CA VAL A 69 -29.48 -9.90 2.69
C VAL A 69 -28.28 -9.17 3.27
N TRP A 70 -27.34 -8.81 2.40
CA TRP A 70 -26.17 -8.03 2.79
C TRP A 70 -26.44 -6.54 2.62
N VAL A 71 -26.04 -5.72 3.59
CA VAL A 71 -26.17 -4.26 3.53
C VAL A 71 -24.80 -3.65 3.69
N ASP A 72 -24.34 -2.92 2.67
CA ASP A 72 -23.08 -2.21 2.67
C ASP A 72 -23.33 -0.72 2.94
N VAL A 73 -22.70 -0.17 3.97
CA VAL A 73 -22.85 1.23 4.39
C VAL A 73 -21.50 1.92 4.27
N TYR A 74 -21.39 2.85 3.32
CA TYR A 74 -20.21 3.69 3.16
C TYR A 74 -20.29 4.91 4.08
N VAL A 75 -19.24 5.13 4.88
CA VAL A 75 -19.09 6.33 5.71
C VAL A 75 -18.08 7.26 5.02
N PRO A 76 -18.50 8.40 4.44
CA PRO A 76 -17.58 9.35 3.81
C PRO A 76 -16.57 9.91 4.80
N GLN A 77 -15.37 10.26 4.30
CA GLN A 77 -14.37 10.98 5.09
C GLN A 77 -14.95 12.31 5.60
N GLY A 78 -14.59 12.69 6.82
CA GLY A 78 -15.09 13.90 7.48
C GLY A 78 -16.54 13.79 8.00
N THR A 79 -17.16 12.59 7.96
CA THR A 79 -18.45 12.38 8.62
C THR A 79 -18.30 12.66 10.12
N PRO A 80 -19.13 13.53 10.72
CA PRO A 80 -19.01 13.85 12.14
C PRO A 80 -19.11 12.60 13.02
N ALA A 81 -18.19 12.48 13.99
CA ALA A 81 -18.22 11.40 14.96
C ALA A 81 -19.51 11.46 15.80
N GLY A 82 -20.06 10.29 16.14
CA GLY A 82 -21.29 10.21 16.92
C GLY A 82 -22.08 8.93 16.68
N LEU A 83 -23.18 8.78 17.42
CA LEU A 83 -24.12 7.69 17.27
C LEU A 83 -25.20 8.07 16.26
N TYR A 84 -25.18 7.43 15.10
CA TYR A 84 -26.22 7.54 14.09
C TYR A 84 -27.25 6.43 14.32
N LYS A 85 -28.53 6.80 14.25
CA LYS A 85 -29.65 5.87 14.43
C LYS A 85 -30.45 5.81 13.12
N GLY A 86 -30.79 4.60 12.71
CA GLY A 86 -31.61 4.32 11.54
C GLY A 86 -32.53 3.14 11.79
N THR A 87 -33.31 2.77 10.77
CA THR A 87 -34.20 1.62 10.83
C THR A 87 -34.19 0.90 9.50
N ALA A 88 -33.90 -0.40 9.50
CA ALA A 88 -34.15 -1.26 8.36
C ALA A 88 -35.57 -1.82 8.48
N GLN A 89 -36.39 -1.63 7.44
CA GLN A 89 -37.75 -2.13 7.41
C GLN A 89 -37.83 -3.35 6.51
N VAL A 90 -38.43 -4.43 7.03
CA VAL A 90 -38.72 -5.65 6.26
C VAL A 90 -40.21 -5.68 5.98
N THR A 91 -40.58 -5.75 4.70
CA THR A 91 -41.97 -5.79 4.24
C THR A 91 -42.30 -7.14 3.63
N ILE A 92 -43.50 -7.67 3.93
CA ILE A 92 -44.09 -8.82 3.24
C ILE A 92 -45.31 -8.29 2.48
N GLY A 93 -45.26 -8.31 1.15
CA GLY A 93 -46.18 -7.53 0.33
C GLY A 93 -46.07 -6.04 0.66
N SER A 94 -47.21 -5.38 0.88
CA SER A 94 -47.27 -3.98 1.30
C SER A 94 -47.18 -3.79 2.83
N THR A 95 -47.17 -4.87 3.62
CA THR A 95 -47.20 -4.80 5.09
C THR A 95 -45.79 -4.79 5.66
N VAL A 96 -45.53 -3.87 6.60
CA VAL A 96 -44.28 -3.88 7.39
C VAL A 96 -44.33 -5.05 8.36
N ALA A 97 -43.56 -6.10 8.09
CA ALA A 97 -43.49 -7.28 8.93
C ALA A 97 -42.62 -7.05 10.18
N THR A 98 -41.52 -6.31 10.04
CA THR A 98 -40.69 -5.91 11.18
C THR A 98 -39.85 -4.65 10.88
N LYS A 99 -39.45 -3.97 11.95
CA LYS A 99 -38.53 -2.82 11.94
C LYS A 99 -37.32 -3.17 12.79
N ILE A 100 -36.14 -3.19 12.17
CA ILE A 100 -34.88 -3.51 12.83
C ILE A 100 -34.16 -2.18 13.12
N PRO A 101 -33.97 -1.79 14.39
CA PRO A 101 -33.21 -0.60 14.73
C PRO A 101 -31.73 -0.81 14.37
N VAL A 102 -31.14 0.16 13.67
CA VAL A 102 -29.73 0.17 13.29
C VAL A 102 -29.02 1.28 14.04
N GLN A 103 -27.89 0.96 14.67
CA GLN A 103 -27.02 1.92 15.32
C GLN A 103 -25.64 1.85 14.69
N LEU A 104 -25.12 3.00 14.25
CA LEU A 104 -23.79 3.14 13.67
C LEU A 104 -23.02 4.18 14.47
N THR A 105 -21.96 3.74 15.14
CA THR A 105 -21.03 4.65 15.83
C THR A 105 -19.95 5.08 14.83
N VAL A 106 -20.00 6.34 14.39
CA VAL A 106 -18.91 6.96 13.63
C VAL A 106 -17.88 7.45 14.63
N ARG A 107 -16.63 6.99 14.45
CA ARG A 107 -15.49 7.31 15.33
C ARG A 107 -14.73 8.53 14.80
N ASN A 108 -14.00 9.23 15.66
CA ASN A 108 -13.36 10.50 15.34
C ASN A 108 -11.99 10.33 14.64
N PHE A 109 -11.97 9.61 13.52
CA PHE A 109 -10.82 9.49 12.61
C PHE A 109 -11.30 8.99 11.24
N ASP A 110 -10.53 9.32 10.20
CA ASP A 110 -10.78 8.85 8.84
C ASP A 110 -9.82 7.72 8.46
N LEU A 111 -10.32 6.76 7.69
CA LEU A 111 -9.45 5.81 6.97
C LEU A 111 -9.01 6.42 5.64
N PRO A 112 -7.77 6.18 5.19
CA PRO A 112 -7.29 6.73 3.94
C PRO A 112 -7.98 6.09 2.73
N SER A 113 -8.28 6.88 1.70
CA SER A 113 -8.86 6.38 0.43
C SER A 113 -7.89 5.50 -0.36
N VAL A 114 -6.59 5.77 -0.25
CA VAL A 114 -5.50 4.93 -0.75
C VAL A 114 -4.94 4.16 0.45
N PRO A 115 -5.01 2.82 0.46
CA PRO A 115 -4.46 2.05 1.57
C PRO A 115 -2.94 2.20 1.66
N THR A 116 -2.41 2.13 2.87
CA THR A 116 -0.96 2.01 3.12
C THR A 116 -0.47 0.60 2.78
N LEU A 117 -1.32 -0.42 2.96
CA LEU A 117 -1.09 -1.75 2.43
C LEU A 117 -1.25 -1.76 0.91
N LYS A 118 -0.18 -2.13 0.22
CA LYS A 118 -0.20 -2.26 -1.24
C LYS A 118 -0.71 -3.64 -1.64
N THR A 119 -1.44 -3.69 -2.74
CA THR A 119 -2.00 -4.94 -3.28
C THR A 119 -1.72 -5.03 -4.77
N ALA A 120 -1.61 -6.25 -5.27
CA ALA A 120 -1.35 -6.59 -6.66
C ALA A 120 -2.25 -7.79 -7.03
N TYR A 121 -3.53 -7.52 -7.30
CA TYR A 121 -4.50 -8.58 -7.58
C TYR A 121 -4.79 -8.56 -9.07
N SER A 122 -4.57 -9.67 -9.77
CA SER A 122 -4.87 -9.71 -11.20
C SER A 122 -6.37 -9.83 -11.43
N VAL A 123 -6.88 -9.06 -12.40
CA VAL A 123 -8.13 -9.35 -13.08
C VAL A 123 -7.79 -9.69 -14.53
N GLY A 124 -8.00 -10.94 -14.90
CA GLY A 124 -7.64 -11.48 -16.21
C GLY A 124 -8.44 -10.87 -17.36
N LEU A 125 -7.74 -10.39 -18.37
CA LEU A 125 -8.35 -9.75 -19.56
C LEU A 125 -9.12 -10.75 -20.41
N GLY A 126 -8.52 -11.92 -20.67
CA GLY A 126 -9.16 -13.00 -21.42
C GLY A 126 -10.28 -13.65 -20.61
N GLU A 127 -10.05 -13.85 -19.32
CA GLU A 127 -10.98 -14.40 -18.34
C GLU A 127 -12.25 -13.53 -18.27
N THR A 128 -12.11 -12.23 -18.05
CA THR A 128 -13.26 -11.29 -18.00
C THR A 128 -14.02 -11.27 -19.32
N ALA A 129 -13.33 -11.19 -20.46
CA ALA A 129 -13.98 -11.24 -21.76
C ALA A 129 -14.77 -12.54 -21.96
N TYR A 130 -14.16 -13.68 -21.64
CA TYR A 130 -14.82 -14.97 -21.77
C TYR A 130 -16.01 -15.11 -20.80
N GLY A 131 -15.86 -14.69 -19.54
CA GLY A 131 -16.96 -14.75 -18.56
C GLY A 131 -18.18 -13.90 -18.95
N HIS A 132 -17.95 -12.77 -19.64
CA HIS A 132 -19.02 -11.86 -20.05
C HIS A 132 -19.59 -12.14 -21.45
N TYR A 133 -18.76 -12.59 -22.39
CA TYR A 133 -19.12 -12.72 -23.81
C TYR A 133 -18.90 -14.12 -24.40
N GLY A 134 -18.39 -15.06 -23.61
CA GLY A 134 -18.04 -16.40 -24.08
C GLY A 134 -16.86 -16.38 -25.06
N THR A 135 -16.91 -17.23 -26.08
CA THR A 135 -15.88 -17.30 -27.13
C THR A 135 -16.05 -16.22 -28.21
N GLN A 136 -17.01 -15.31 -28.05
CA GLN A 136 -17.25 -14.24 -29.02
C GLN A 136 -16.06 -13.27 -29.04
N ALA A 137 -15.53 -12.98 -30.23
CA ALA A 137 -14.59 -11.89 -30.41
C ALA A 137 -15.25 -10.54 -30.05
N ILE A 138 -14.63 -9.77 -29.18
CA ILE A 138 -15.12 -8.45 -28.77
C ILE A 138 -14.15 -7.35 -29.17
N THR A 139 -14.69 -6.16 -29.44
CA THR A 139 -13.91 -4.97 -29.76
C THR A 139 -13.12 -4.49 -28.54
N ASP A 140 -12.02 -3.77 -28.76
CA ASP A 140 -11.25 -3.11 -27.70
C ASP A 140 -12.12 -2.28 -26.76
N ALA A 141 -13.13 -1.56 -27.28
CA ALA A 141 -14.05 -0.77 -26.47
C ALA A 141 -14.80 -1.60 -25.40
N LYS A 142 -15.13 -2.86 -25.69
CA LYS A 142 -15.79 -3.77 -24.74
C LYS A 142 -14.82 -4.35 -23.72
N TYR A 143 -13.59 -4.68 -24.14
CA TYR A 143 -12.51 -5.02 -23.20
C TYR A 143 -12.27 -3.87 -22.23
N TRP A 144 -12.28 -2.65 -22.75
CA TRP A 144 -12.08 -1.46 -21.97
C TRP A 144 -13.16 -1.21 -20.94
N GLU A 145 -14.41 -1.30 -21.35
CA GLU A 145 -15.55 -1.15 -20.47
C GLU A 145 -15.49 -2.14 -19.31
N ILE A 146 -15.23 -3.42 -19.59
CA ILE A 146 -15.24 -4.43 -18.53
C ILE A 146 -14.06 -4.25 -17.56
N ILE A 147 -12.86 -3.97 -18.05
CA ILE A 147 -11.69 -3.73 -17.19
C ILE A 147 -11.84 -2.46 -16.37
N CYS A 148 -12.46 -1.42 -16.93
CA CYS A 148 -12.81 -0.21 -16.19
C CYS A 148 -13.72 -0.53 -15.01
N LEU A 149 -14.82 -1.27 -15.24
CA LEU A 149 -15.77 -1.63 -14.19
C LEU A 149 -15.14 -2.55 -13.13
N TYR A 150 -14.37 -3.55 -13.54
CA TYR A 150 -13.65 -4.42 -12.59
C TYR A 150 -12.62 -3.64 -11.77
N THR A 151 -11.90 -2.70 -12.38
CA THR A 151 -10.93 -1.86 -11.66
C THR A 151 -11.64 -0.94 -10.65
N LYS A 152 -12.82 -0.40 -10.98
CA LYS A 152 -13.66 0.33 -10.02
C LYS A 152 -14.11 -0.55 -8.87
N GLU A 153 -14.59 -1.76 -9.16
CA GLU A 153 -15.02 -2.70 -8.12
C GLU A 153 -13.86 -3.08 -7.19
N MET A 154 -12.66 -3.31 -7.73
CA MET A 154 -11.46 -3.58 -6.93
C MET A 154 -11.07 -2.37 -6.06
N LEU A 155 -11.11 -1.15 -6.60
CA LEU A 155 -10.82 0.07 -5.83
C LEU A 155 -11.87 0.38 -4.76
N LEU A 156 -13.16 0.07 -4.99
CA LEU A 156 -14.19 0.10 -3.93
C LEU A 156 -13.86 -0.84 -2.75
N HIS A 157 -12.97 -1.81 -2.98
CA HIS A 157 -12.43 -2.73 -1.98
C HIS A 157 -10.99 -2.42 -1.57
N LYS A 158 -10.46 -1.25 -1.95
CA LYS A 158 -9.07 -0.82 -1.69
C LYS A 158 -8.02 -1.78 -2.29
N ILE A 159 -8.37 -2.49 -3.34
CA ILE A 159 -7.50 -3.45 -4.01
C ILE A 159 -7.05 -2.90 -5.35
N SER A 160 -5.79 -3.10 -5.69
CA SER A 160 -5.25 -2.69 -7.00
C SER A 160 -5.40 -3.83 -8.01
N ASN A 161 -6.14 -3.58 -9.09
CA ASN A 161 -6.08 -4.40 -10.29
C ASN A 161 -4.75 -4.17 -11.01
N GLU A 162 -3.80 -5.08 -10.85
CA GLU A 162 -2.48 -4.93 -11.45
C GLU A 162 -2.51 -5.04 -12.99
N ASN A 163 -3.52 -5.69 -13.57
CA ASN A 163 -3.69 -5.87 -15.02
C ASN A 163 -4.46 -4.71 -15.68
N SER A 164 -4.56 -3.57 -15.01
CA SER A 164 -5.35 -2.44 -15.52
C SER A 164 -4.77 -1.79 -16.79
N ILE A 165 -3.46 -1.89 -17.04
CA ILE A 165 -2.83 -1.29 -18.24
C ILE A 165 -3.23 -2.09 -19.48
N TRP A 166 -4.24 -1.59 -20.17
CA TRP A 166 -4.77 -2.14 -21.43
C TRP A 166 -4.91 -1.00 -22.46
N PRO A 167 -5.06 -1.29 -23.77
CA PRO A 167 -4.33 -2.37 -24.39
C PRO A 167 -2.83 -2.21 -24.11
N THR A 168 -2.03 -3.21 -24.49
CA THR A 168 -0.58 -3.05 -24.50
C THR A 168 -0.21 -1.73 -25.20
N PRO A 169 0.52 -0.82 -24.54
CA PRO A 169 0.93 0.46 -25.13
C PRO A 169 1.59 0.25 -26.51
N PRO A 170 1.02 0.80 -27.60
CA PRO A 170 1.52 0.58 -28.95
C PRO A 170 2.90 1.23 -29.15
N TRP A 171 3.75 0.52 -29.89
CA TRP A 171 5.07 0.97 -30.29
C TRP A 171 5.06 1.49 -31.72
N ASN A 172 5.51 2.73 -31.93
CA ASN A 172 5.70 3.29 -33.24
C ASN A 172 7.19 3.22 -33.63
N SER A 173 7.53 2.26 -34.50
CA SER A 173 8.91 2.04 -34.96
C SER A 173 9.49 3.20 -35.76
N ASN A 174 8.66 4.01 -36.43
CA ASN A 174 9.13 5.16 -37.21
C ASN A 174 9.57 6.31 -36.31
N THR A 175 8.88 6.49 -35.18
CA THR A 175 9.20 7.53 -34.19
C THR A 175 10.12 7.04 -33.07
N GLY A 176 10.30 5.72 -32.94
CA GLY A 176 11.03 5.12 -31.82
C GLY A 176 10.39 5.39 -30.46
N SER A 177 9.06 5.51 -30.40
CA SER A 177 8.36 5.90 -29.18
C SER A 177 7.05 5.14 -28.94
N ILE A 178 6.68 5.00 -27.68
CA ILE A 178 5.32 4.65 -27.25
C ILE A 178 4.44 5.87 -27.50
N THR A 179 3.52 5.74 -28.45
CA THR A 179 2.53 6.79 -28.79
C THR A 179 1.18 6.48 -28.16
N TRP A 180 1.18 5.64 -27.11
CA TRP A 180 -0.03 5.34 -26.38
C TRP A 180 -0.60 6.63 -25.83
N THR A 181 -1.86 6.88 -26.13
CA THR A 181 -2.59 7.98 -25.56
C THR A 181 -3.82 7.40 -24.90
N LEU A 182 -4.31 8.11 -23.91
CA LEU A 182 -5.53 7.75 -23.21
C LEU A 182 -6.63 7.63 -24.26
N PRO A 183 -7.25 6.46 -24.42
CA PRO A 183 -8.27 6.32 -25.43
C PRO A 183 -9.37 7.35 -25.18
N ALA A 184 -9.75 8.11 -26.21
CA ALA A 184 -10.98 8.88 -26.21
C ALA A 184 -12.18 7.92 -26.33
N ILE A 185 -12.29 6.98 -25.39
CA ILE A 185 -13.34 5.96 -25.42
C ILE A 185 -14.56 6.50 -24.70
N SER A 186 -15.62 6.70 -25.48
CA SER A 186 -16.98 6.88 -25.00
C SER A 186 -17.57 5.50 -24.63
N THR A 187 -17.12 4.91 -23.52
CA THR A 187 -17.84 3.78 -22.90
C THR A 187 -18.74 4.28 -21.78
N SER A 188 -19.77 3.49 -21.47
CA SER A 188 -20.73 3.73 -20.38
C SER A 188 -20.06 3.91 -19.00
N CYS A 189 -18.80 3.45 -18.84
CA CYS A 189 -18.00 3.63 -17.63
C CYS A 189 -17.74 5.12 -17.30
N ASN A 190 -17.97 6.04 -18.27
CA ASN A 190 -18.00 7.50 -18.11
C ASN A 190 -16.75 8.13 -17.48
N GLN A 191 -15.61 7.44 -17.53
CA GLN A 191 -14.35 7.91 -16.96
C GLN A 191 -13.18 7.65 -17.89
N ARG A 192 -12.26 8.61 -17.92
CA ARG A 192 -11.04 8.53 -18.71
C ARG A 192 -10.04 7.68 -17.92
N TYR A 193 -9.82 6.44 -18.35
CA TYR A 193 -8.60 5.70 -18.01
C TYR A 193 -7.44 6.63 -18.39
N PRO A 194 -6.75 7.23 -17.41
CA PRO A 194 -5.94 6.54 -16.41
C PRO A 194 -6.07 7.10 -14.98
N GLN A 195 -7.20 7.70 -14.65
CA GLN A 195 -7.42 8.29 -13.32
C GLN A 195 -7.24 7.27 -12.18
N PHE A 196 -7.34 5.97 -12.48
CA PHE A 196 -7.06 4.91 -11.49
C PHE A 196 -5.61 4.91 -11.00
N LEU A 197 -4.63 5.42 -11.76
CA LEU A 197 -3.22 5.46 -11.31
C LEU A 197 -2.83 6.82 -10.70
N THR A 198 -3.53 7.91 -11.05
CA THR A 198 -3.28 9.24 -10.49
C THR A 198 -4.16 9.58 -9.29
N GLY A 199 -5.36 9.01 -9.20
CA GLY A 199 -6.40 9.35 -8.22
C GLY A 199 -7.03 10.73 -8.44
N GLY A 200 -6.78 11.38 -9.57
CA GLY A 200 -7.10 12.80 -9.80
C GLY A 200 -8.58 13.13 -10.02
N ASP A 201 -9.45 12.13 -10.17
CA ASP A 201 -10.89 12.36 -10.36
C ASP A 201 -11.68 12.10 -9.07
N PRO A 202 -12.32 13.12 -8.48
CA PRO A 202 -13.15 12.93 -7.28
C PRO A 202 -14.39 12.06 -7.55
N ASN A 203 -14.78 11.85 -8.80
CA ASN A 203 -15.89 11.01 -9.22
C ASN A 203 -15.44 9.64 -9.77
N LEU A 204 -14.18 9.25 -9.54
CA LEU A 204 -13.58 7.98 -10.01
C LEU A 204 -14.41 6.75 -9.60
N LEU A 205 -15.02 6.75 -8.41
CA LEU A 205 -15.90 5.68 -7.98
C LEU A 205 -17.35 6.16 -7.87
N PRO A 206 -18.33 5.24 -7.99
CA PRO A 206 -19.74 5.58 -7.86
C PRO A 206 -20.04 6.44 -6.64
N ASN A 207 -20.86 7.47 -6.83
CA ASN A 207 -21.27 8.41 -5.79
C ASN A 207 -20.12 9.21 -5.12
N GLY A 208 -18.92 9.28 -5.72
CA GLY A 208 -17.78 10.00 -5.17
C GLY A 208 -17.12 9.29 -3.98
N LYS A 209 -17.29 7.96 -3.88
CA LYS A 209 -16.68 7.15 -2.83
C LYS A 209 -15.15 7.15 -2.95
N LEU A 210 -14.45 7.14 -1.81
CA LEU A 210 -12.99 7.05 -1.70
C LEU A 210 -12.27 8.12 -2.57
N PRO A 211 -12.47 9.42 -2.29
CA PRO A 211 -11.85 10.49 -3.06
C PRO A 211 -10.32 10.36 -3.05
N GLY A 212 -9.69 10.52 -4.21
CA GLY A 212 -8.23 10.39 -4.36
C GLY A 212 -7.72 8.95 -4.43
N THR A 213 -8.60 7.95 -4.38
CA THR A 213 -8.18 6.55 -4.46
C THR A 213 -7.47 6.24 -5.77
N LYS A 214 -6.47 5.36 -5.70
CA LYS A 214 -5.66 4.96 -6.85
C LYS A 214 -5.04 3.59 -6.61
N LEU A 215 -4.64 2.96 -7.71
CA LEU A 215 -3.87 1.72 -7.69
C LEU A 215 -2.51 1.98 -7.02
N THR A 216 -2.08 1.00 -6.23
CA THR A 216 -0.78 0.97 -5.56
C THR A 216 0.27 0.18 -6.36
N ARG A 217 -0.20 -0.68 -7.27
CA ARG A 217 0.59 -1.53 -8.17
C ARG A 217 -0.06 -1.65 -9.54
N ALA A 218 0.76 -1.70 -10.58
CA ALA A 218 0.37 -2.00 -11.94
C ALA A 218 1.48 -2.77 -12.66
N ARG A 219 1.10 -3.84 -13.35
CA ARG A 219 2.00 -4.70 -14.10
C ARG A 219 2.30 -4.07 -15.45
N MET A 220 3.58 -3.99 -15.86
CA MET A 220 3.94 -3.68 -17.24
C MET A 220 3.39 -4.76 -18.17
N ARG A 221 2.75 -4.34 -19.27
CA ARG A 221 2.16 -5.22 -20.27
C ARG A 221 2.87 -5.03 -21.59
N ASP A 222 3.85 -5.85 -21.89
CA ASP A 222 4.65 -5.82 -23.13
C ASP A 222 4.11 -6.73 -24.25
N GLY A 223 3.10 -7.55 -23.92
CA GLY A 223 2.48 -8.51 -24.83
C GLY A 223 3.31 -9.77 -25.10
N THR A 224 4.38 -10.03 -24.34
CA THR A 224 5.23 -11.23 -24.50
C THR A 224 4.66 -12.46 -23.77
N GLY A 225 3.76 -12.24 -22.81
CA GLY A 225 3.18 -13.29 -21.98
C GLY A 225 3.98 -13.53 -20.70
N LEU A 226 3.31 -14.06 -19.68
CA LEU A 226 3.93 -14.48 -18.42
C LEU A 226 4.73 -15.76 -18.65
N SER A 227 5.90 -15.90 -18.03
CA SER A 227 6.76 -17.09 -18.17
C SER A 227 7.21 -17.38 -19.61
N SER A 228 7.27 -16.34 -20.46
CA SER A 228 7.79 -16.39 -21.82
C SER A 228 9.24 -15.89 -21.89
N THR A 229 10.04 -16.48 -22.78
CA THR A 229 11.41 -16.05 -23.12
C THR A 229 11.45 -14.80 -24.01
N ASP A 230 10.33 -14.44 -24.64
CA ASP A 230 10.27 -13.32 -25.56
C ASP A 230 10.54 -11.99 -24.84
N VAL A 231 11.25 -11.10 -25.54
CA VAL A 231 11.52 -9.73 -25.12
C VAL A 231 11.23 -8.75 -26.25
N ARG A 232 10.71 -7.57 -25.90
CA ARG A 232 10.69 -6.41 -26.80
C ARG A 232 12.07 -5.78 -26.89
N SER A 233 12.25 -4.81 -27.79
CA SER A 233 13.52 -4.10 -27.95
C SER A 233 13.83 -3.22 -26.73
N VAL A 234 15.11 -2.89 -26.53
CA VAL A 234 15.55 -1.95 -25.48
C VAL A 234 14.86 -0.59 -25.62
N ALA A 235 14.72 -0.12 -26.87
CA ALA A 235 14.04 1.14 -27.18
C ALA A 235 12.57 1.11 -26.76
N TYR A 236 11.88 -0.02 -26.98
CA TYR A 236 10.50 -0.21 -26.52
C TYR A 236 10.40 -0.06 -25.01
N TYR A 237 11.20 -0.80 -24.24
CA TYR A 237 11.09 -0.78 -22.78
C TYR A 237 11.47 0.57 -22.19
N ARG A 238 12.52 1.23 -22.68
CA ARG A 238 12.90 2.58 -22.24
C ARG A 238 11.82 3.60 -22.54
N SER A 239 11.22 3.54 -23.73
CA SER A 239 10.12 4.43 -24.07
C SER A 239 8.87 4.13 -23.26
N TYR A 240 8.57 2.86 -22.96
CA TYR A 240 7.46 2.48 -22.09
C TYR A 240 7.64 3.06 -20.68
N THR A 241 8.80 2.82 -20.06
CA THR A 241 9.06 3.29 -18.69
C THR A 241 9.06 4.81 -18.63
N GLN A 242 9.63 5.49 -19.64
CA GLN A 242 9.58 6.95 -19.76
C GLN A 242 8.14 7.45 -19.92
N HIS A 243 7.37 6.86 -20.83
CA HIS A 243 6.00 7.26 -21.10
C HIS A 243 5.12 7.13 -19.84
N ILE A 244 5.23 6.01 -19.11
CA ILE A 244 4.55 5.83 -17.82
C ILE A 244 5.06 6.82 -16.75
N ALA A 245 6.34 7.21 -16.79
CA ALA A 245 6.89 8.25 -15.91
C ALA A 245 6.31 9.64 -16.22
N ASP A 246 6.20 9.99 -17.49
CA ASP A 246 5.62 11.26 -17.96
C ASP A 246 4.15 11.39 -17.53
N MET A 247 3.46 10.25 -17.41
CA MET A 247 2.10 10.18 -16.88
C MET A 247 2.02 10.15 -15.34
N GLY A 248 3.15 10.01 -14.65
CA GLY A 248 3.25 10.00 -13.19
C GLY A 248 2.95 8.66 -12.52
N TRP A 249 2.97 7.52 -13.24
CA TRP A 249 2.61 6.20 -12.67
C TRP A 249 3.78 5.25 -12.46
N LYS A 250 5.02 5.72 -12.70
CA LYS A 250 6.21 4.88 -12.59
C LYS A 250 6.34 4.22 -11.21
N SER A 251 5.90 4.90 -10.14
CA SER A 251 5.97 4.38 -8.76
C SER A 251 5.11 3.14 -8.50
N GLN A 252 4.08 2.91 -9.32
CA GLN A 252 3.22 1.74 -9.27
C GLN A 252 3.71 0.59 -10.15
N LEU A 253 4.58 0.88 -11.13
CA LEU A 253 4.94 -0.04 -12.19
C LEU A 253 5.93 -1.11 -11.71
N PHE A 254 5.69 -2.36 -12.10
CA PHE A 254 6.63 -3.47 -11.94
C PHE A 254 6.53 -4.44 -13.13
N TYR A 255 7.56 -5.25 -13.34
CA TYR A 255 7.59 -6.31 -14.34
C TYR A 255 7.44 -7.67 -13.67
N TYR A 256 6.39 -8.42 -13.99
CA TYR A 256 6.22 -9.79 -13.50
C TYR A 256 7.00 -10.74 -14.41
N LEU A 257 8.21 -11.09 -14.01
CA LEU A 257 9.18 -11.80 -14.83
C LEU A 257 8.74 -13.22 -15.15
N TRP A 258 8.42 -13.98 -14.10
CA TRP A 258 8.12 -15.40 -14.21
C TRP A 258 7.19 -15.82 -13.09
N ASP A 259 6.25 -16.71 -13.40
CA ASP A 259 5.38 -17.30 -12.40
C ASP A 259 5.86 -18.69 -11.96
N GLU A 260 6.13 -18.83 -10.65
CA GLU A 260 6.47 -20.08 -9.97
C GLU A 260 7.43 -20.99 -10.77
N PRO A 261 8.67 -20.54 -11.06
CA PRO A 261 9.65 -21.43 -11.68
C PRO A 261 9.81 -22.69 -10.83
N PRO A 262 9.90 -23.89 -11.43
CA PRO A 262 9.89 -25.13 -10.68
C PRO A 262 10.95 -25.15 -9.59
N TYR A 263 10.52 -25.45 -8.37
CA TYR A 263 11.46 -25.61 -7.27
C TYR A 263 12.38 -26.82 -7.56
N PRO A 264 13.68 -26.75 -7.25
CA PRO A 264 14.61 -27.85 -7.51
C PRO A 264 14.14 -29.15 -6.85
N SER A 265 14.05 -30.23 -7.62
CA SER A 265 13.63 -31.53 -7.07
C SER A 265 14.65 -32.06 -6.06
N LEU A 266 14.18 -32.65 -4.96
CA LEU A 266 14.99 -33.40 -3.99
C LEU A 266 15.06 -34.91 -4.31
N SER A 267 15.01 -35.31 -5.59
CA SER A 267 15.16 -36.74 -5.92
C SER A 267 16.62 -37.16 -5.81
N ASN A 268 16.92 -38.18 -5.00
CA ASN A 268 18.20 -38.87 -4.94
C ASN A 268 19.41 -37.99 -4.56
N THR A 269 19.28 -37.13 -3.54
CA THR A 269 20.37 -36.30 -2.95
C THR A 269 20.95 -35.19 -3.84
N VAL A 270 20.48 -35.00 -5.08
CA VAL A 270 20.93 -33.93 -5.99
C VAL A 270 19.79 -32.95 -6.25
N ARG A 271 19.99 -31.67 -5.90
CA ARG A 271 19.10 -30.57 -6.30
C ARG A 271 19.26 -30.33 -7.80
N SER A 272 18.19 -30.47 -8.58
CA SER A 272 18.23 -30.24 -10.03
C SER A 272 17.33 -29.06 -10.41
N CYS A 273 17.94 -27.92 -10.74
CA CYS A 273 17.27 -26.75 -11.34
C CYS A 273 17.04 -26.92 -12.85
N SER A 274 17.51 -28.03 -13.42
CA SER A 274 17.32 -28.39 -14.82
C SER A 274 16.18 -29.38 -15.01
N ARG A 275 15.38 -29.65 -13.97
CA ARG A 275 14.28 -30.61 -14.00
C ARG A 275 13.05 -30.05 -13.28
N ASN A 276 11.87 -30.45 -13.72
CA ASN A 276 10.61 -30.10 -13.05
C ASN A 276 10.29 -31.12 -11.93
N TYR A 277 9.15 -30.93 -11.25
CA TYR A 277 8.72 -31.76 -10.11
C TYR A 277 8.57 -33.27 -10.43
N VAL A 278 8.41 -33.63 -11.70
CA VAL A 278 8.31 -35.04 -12.16
C VAL A 278 9.64 -35.55 -12.74
N GLY A 279 10.74 -34.82 -12.56
CA GLY A 279 12.08 -35.23 -12.96
C GLY A 279 12.40 -35.06 -14.46
N VAL A 280 11.51 -34.39 -15.21
CA VAL A 280 11.68 -34.10 -16.65
C VAL A 280 12.54 -32.85 -16.82
N THR A 281 13.49 -32.89 -17.75
CA THR A 281 14.38 -31.77 -18.06
C THR A 281 13.59 -30.50 -18.37
N ASN A 282 13.98 -29.37 -17.78
CA ASN A 282 13.43 -28.05 -18.07
C ASN A 282 14.56 -27.01 -18.21
N HIS A 283 14.24 -25.89 -18.86
CA HIS A 283 15.16 -24.76 -19.08
C HIS A 283 14.69 -23.47 -18.41
N VAL A 284 13.71 -23.56 -17.49
CA VAL A 284 13.05 -22.42 -16.87
C VAL A 284 14.03 -21.48 -16.16
N TRP A 285 14.95 -22.02 -15.35
CA TRP A 285 15.92 -21.18 -14.64
C TRP A 285 16.93 -20.50 -15.57
N PRO A 286 17.55 -21.19 -16.56
CA PRO A 286 18.32 -20.55 -17.61
C PRO A 286 17.54 -19.44 -18.34
N ASP A 287 16.31 -19.71 -18.77
CA ASP A 287 15.47 -18.78 -19.54
C ASP A 287 15.09 -17.54 -18.74
N LEU A 288 14.67 -17.74 -17.50
CA LEU A 288 14.37 -16.69 -16.53
C LEU A 288 15.61 -15.81 -16.33
N TYR A 289 16.78 -16.41 -16.13
CA TYR A 289 18.02 -15.67 -15.98
C TYR A 289 18.35 -14.85 -17.23
N GLN A 290 18.22 -15.41 -18.44
CA GLN A 290 18.49 -14.68 -19.67
C GLN A 290 17.57 -13.46 -19.80
N LYS A 291 16.29 -13.61 -19.50
CA LYS A 291 15.34 -12.49 -19.52
C LYS A 291 15.68 -11.45 -18.45
N ALA A 292 15.94 -11.85 -17.21
CA ALA A 292 16.32 -10.91 -16.14
C ALA A 292 17.64 -10.18 -16.44
N LYS A 293 18.62 -10.90 -17.00
CA LYS A 293 19.89 -10.37 -17.47
C LYS A 293 19.69 -9.35 -18.59
N TYR A 294 18.80 -9.62 -19.54
CA TYR A 294 18.47 -8.66 -20.60
C TYR A 294 18.02 -7.30 -20.03
N PHE A 295 17.11 -7.30 -19.04
CA PHE A 295 16.67 -6.06 -18.40
C PHE A 295 17.82 -5.36 -17.65
N SER A 296 18.61 -6.13 -16.90
CA SER A 296 19.72 -5.61 -16.10
C SER A 296 20.86 -5.04 -16.95
N ASP A 297 21.36 -5.79 -17.94
CA ASP A 297 22.48 -5.37 -18.81
C ASP A 297 22.14 -4.15 -19.67
N ASN A 298 20.86 -3.97 -20.01
CA ASN A 298 20.39 -2.82 -20.77
C ASN A 298 19.91 -1.64 -19.89
N ALA A 299 20.05 -1.76 -18.57
CA ALA A 299 19.60 -0.77 -17.59
C ALA A 299 18.15 -0.33 -17.80
N ILE A 300 17.25 -1.30 -18.00
CA ILE A 300 15.82 -1.03 -18.10
C ILE A 300 15.30 -0.70 -16.69
N ASP A 301 14.87 0.55 -16.52
CA ASP A 301 14.44 1.09 -15.23
C ASP A 301 13.01 0.64 -14.85
N ILE A 302 12.90 -0.61 -14.39
CA ILE A 302 11.67 -1.20 -13.88
C ILE A 302 11.97 -2.27 -12.80
N PRO A 303 11.25 -2.28 -11.67
CA PRO A 303 11.40 -3.33 -10.67
C PRO A 303 10.99 -4.70 -11.24
N ILE A 304 11.90 -5.68 -11.15
CA ILE A 304 11.68 -7.05 -11.60
C ILE A 304 11.13 -7.91 -10.45
N MET A 305 9.93 -8.47 -10.64
CA MET A 305 9.24 -9.33 -9.67
C MET A 305 9.23 -10.78 -10.11
N LEU A 306 9.45 -11.68 -9.14
CA LEU A 306 9.44 -13.13 -9.32
C LEU A 306 8.64 -13.83 -8.22
N THR A 307 7.70 -14.71 -8.56
CA THR A 307 7.04 -15.59 -7.59
C THR A 307 7.87 -16.83 -7.31
N THR A 308 8.73 -16.78 -6.30
CA THR A 308 9.54 -17.92 -5.84
C THR A 308 10.12 -17.64 -4.46
N THR A 309 10.85 -18.59 -3.90
CA THR A 309 11.60 -18.39 -2.65
C THR A 309 13.04 -17.92 -2.92
N ARG A 310 13.62 -17.16 -1.99
CA ARG A 310 15.05 -16.84 -1.99
C ARG A 310 15.89 -18.12 -2.12
N GLN A 311 15.53 -19.18 -1.41
CA GLN A 311 16.25 -20.45 -1.40
C GLN A 311 16.32 -21.10 -2.78
N ALA A 312 15.20 -21.09 -3.53
CA ALA A 312 15.19 -21.58 -4.91
C ALA A 312 16.08 -20.71 -5.81
N THR A 313 15.96 -19.39 -5.65
CA THR A 313 16.76 -18.44 -6.42
C THR A 313 18.26 -18.64 -6.18
N GLU A 314 18.68 -18.73 -4.92
CA GLU A 314 20.08 -18.91 -4.53
C GLU A 314 20.64 -20.24 -5.03
N GLU A 315 19.87 -21.33 -4.90
CA GLU A 315 20.26 -22.63 -5.44
C GLU A 315 20.47 -22.57 -6.97
N CYS A 316 19.49 -22.05 -7.69
CA CYS A 316 19.50 -22.13 -9.13
C CYS A 316 20.40 -21.10 -9.79
N PHE A 317 20.48 -19.89 -9.26
CA PHE A 317 21.42 -18.90 -9.77
C PHE A 317 22.85 -19.24 -9.37
N THR A 318 23.12 -19.47 -8.07
CA THR A 318 24.50 -19.63 -7.60
C THR A 318 25.08 -20.98 -7.98
N ASN A 319 24.40 -22.08 -7.60
CA ASN A 319 24.99 -23.41 -7.70
C ASN A 319 24.82 -24.01 -9.10
N TYR A 320 23.67 -23.77 -9.75
CA TYR A 320 23.39 -24.33 -11.07
C TYR A 320 23.88 -23.44 -12.22
N LEU A 321 23.58 -22.14 -12.20
CA LEU A 321 23.94 -21.21 -13.29
C LEU A 321 25.31 -20.54 -13.10
N GLY A 322 25.94 -20.65 -11.93
CA GLY A 322 27.21 -19.97 -11.64
C GLY A 322 27.10 -18.44 -11.51
N VAL A 323 25.94 -17.95 -11.07
CA VAL A 323 25.58 -16.52 -10.93
C VAL A 323 25.33 -16.18 -9.45
N PRO A 324 26.37 -16.02 -8.62
CA PRO A 324 26.21 -15.79 -7.17
C PRO A 324 25.52 -14.46 -6.82
N ASN A 325 25.64 -13.44 -7.68
CA ASN A 325 25.03 -12.12 -7.45
C ASN A 325 23.62 -12.03 -8.06
N TYR A 326 22.74 -12.96 -7.69
CA TYR A 326 21.38 -13.04 -8.26
C TYR A 326 20.50 -11.83 -7.90
N THR A 327 20.81 -11.13 -6.80
CA THR A 327 20.08 -9.92 -6.34
C THR A 327 20.27 -8.72 -7.26
N LYS A 328 21.24 -8.78 -8.19
CA LYS A 328 21.36 -7.82 -9.30
C LYS A 328 20.18 -7.88 -10.28
N TYR A 329 19.55 -9.04 -10.44
CA TYR A 329 18.58 -9.31 -11.51
C TYR A 329 17.12 -9.31 -11.04
N ILE A 330 16.90 -9.39 -9.72
CA ILE A 330 15.57 -9.48 -9.11
C ILE A 330 15.45 -8.37 -8.07
N ASP A 331 14.35 -7.64 -8.10
CA ASP A 331 14.05 -6.54 -7.17
C ASP A 331 12.99 -6.90 -6.14
N ILE A 332 12.08 -7.81 -6.51
CA ILE A 332 10.91 -8.16 -5.72
C ILE A 332 10.78 -9.70 -5.68
N TRP A 333 10.91 -10.28 -4.49
CA TRP A 333 10.52 -11.68 -4.26
C TRP A 333 9.10 -11.76 -3.75
N THR A 334 8.26 -12.51 -4.45
CA THR A 334 6.88 -12.77 -4.02
C THR A 334 6.74 -14.23 -3.61
N VAL A 335 6.56 -14.47 -2.32
CA VAL A 335 6.69 -15.82 -1.74
C VAL A 335 5.32 -16.35 -1.33
N PRO A 336 4.98 -17.64 -1.54
CA PRO A 336 3.80 -18.20 -0.91
C PRO A 336 3.91 -18.06 0.60
N ASN A 337 2.89 -17.48 1.26
CA ASN A 337 2.92 -17.26 2.71
C ASN A 337 3.13 -18.57 3.49
N ARG A 338 2.61 -19.70 2.98
CA ARG A 338 2.86 -21.04 3.51
C ARG A 338 4.34 -21.38 3.56
N LEU A 339 5.08 -21.14 2.48
CA LEU A 339 6.51 -21.44 2.43
C LEU A 339 7.33 -20.48 3.30
N MET A 340 6.82 -19.26 3.54
CA MET A 340 7.48 -18.30 4.41
C MET A 340 7.35 -18.65 5.90
N HIS A 341 6.16 -19.06 6.35
CA HIS A 341 5.96 -19.40 7.76
C HIS A 341 6.55 -20.77 8.13
N GLY A 342 6.54 -21.69 7.17
CA GLY A 342 6.98 -23.07 7.35
C GLY A 342 5.95 -23.95 8.05
N ARG A 343 6.01 -25.27 7.82
CA ARG A 343 5.10 -26.25 8.43
C ARG A 343 5.88 -27.41 9.02
N PRO A 344 5.61 -27.82 10.28
CA PRO A 344 6.39 -28.89 10.91
C PRO A 344 6.53 -30.19 10.10
N LYS A 345 5.55 -30.50 9.23
CA LYS A 345 5.54 -31.70 8.38
C LYS A 345 6.25 -31.53 7.02
N ASP A 346 6.58 -30.31 6.61
CA ASP A 346 7.24 -30.08 5.32
C ASP A 346 8.73 -30.41 5.40
N PRO A 347 9.40 -30.76 4.28
CA PRO A 347 10.85 -30.94 4.27
C PRO A 347 11.59 -29.65 4.60
N TRP A 348 12.76 -29.76 5.23
CA TRP A 348 13.66 -28.62 5.43
C TRP A 348 14.03 -27.98 4.07
N PRO A 349 14.07 -26.63 3.94
CA PRO A 349 13.93 -25.63 5.01
C PRO A 349 12.50 -25.17 5.29
N PHE A 350 11.51 -25.70 4.56
CA PHE A 350 10.10 -25.28 4.65
C PHE A 350 9.37 -25.79 5.88
N ASN A 351 10.05 -26.49 6.80
CA ASN A 351 9.55 -26.72 8.15
C ASN A 351 9.83 -25.58 9.13
N THR A 352 10.53 -24.54 8.70
CA THR A 352 10.92 -23.41 9.56
C THR A 352 10.40 -22.09 9.01
N ASN A 353 10.29 -21.08 9.88
CA ASN A 353 9.95 -19.74 9.46
C ASN A 353 11.14 -19.08 8.76
N LEU A 354 11.00 -18.86 7.46
CA LEU A 354 12.03 -18.35 6.57
C LEU A 354 12.09 -16.82 6.55
N ARG A 355 11.25 -16.09 7.29
CA ARG A 355 11.19 -14.63 7.19
C ARG A 355 12.53 -13.96 7.45
N LYS A 356 13.28 -14.34 8.50
CA LYS A 356 14.62 -13.77 8.77
C LYS A 356 15.60 -13.97 7.62
N SER A 357 15.43 -15.00 6.79
CA SER A 357 16.29 -15.22 5.62
C SER A 357 16.15 -14.12 4.57
N TYR A 358 15.15 -13.25 4.64
CA TYR A 358 15.00 -12.12 3.70
C TYR A 358 15.60 -10.82 4.22
N ASP A 359 16.10 -10.77 5.47
CA ASP A 359 16.54 -9.51 6.08
C ASP A 359 17.68 -8.84 5.30
N SER A 360 18.65 -9.62 4.80
CA SER A 360 19.74 -9.10 3.98
C SER A 360 19.31 -8.58 2.61
N ILE A 361 18.26 -9.18 2.02
CA ILE A 361 17.68 -8.74 0.75
C ILE A 361 16.95 -7.40 0.96
N ILE A 362 16.11 -7.34 1.99
CA ILE A 362 15.32 -6.15 2.32
C ILE A 362 16.22 -4.98 2.71
N ALA A 363 17.23 -5.20 3.54
CA ALA A 363 18.19 -4.18 3.95
C ALA A 363 18.97 -3.59 2.75
N ALA A 364 19.13 -4.36 1.67
CA ALA A 364 19.74 -3.89 0.42
C ALA A 364 18.78 -3.08 -0.48
N GLY A 365 17.57 -2.73 0.01
CA GLY A 365 16.58 -1.92 -0.72
C GLY A 365 15.66 -2.71 -1.64
N LYS A 366 15.71 -4.05 -1.59
CA LYS A 366 14.82 -4.94 -2.35
C LYS A 366 13.50 -5.15 -1.60
N GLN A 367 12.48 -5.63 -2.31
CA GLN A 367 11.16 -5.83 -1.71
C GLN A 367 10.86 -7.31 -1.48
N LEU A 368 10.20 -7.57 -0.37
CA LEU A 368 9.51 -8.82 -0.11
C LEU A 368 8.01 -8.59 -0.27
N TRP A 369 7.37 -9.44 -1.07
CA TRP A 369 5.93 -9.55 -1.25
C TRP A 369 5.52 -10.97 -0.88
N TRP A 370 4.22 -11.22 -0.76
CA TRP A 370 3.72 -12.58 -0.57
C TRP A 370 2.29 -12.76 -1.07
N TYR A 371 1.86 -14.01 -1.15
CA TYR A 371 0.53 -14.37 -1.62
C TYR A 371 0.00 -15.61 -0.91
N GLN A 372 -1.32 -15.76 -0.99
CA GLN A 372 -2.04 -17.01 -0.76
C GLN A 372 -2.28 -17.68 -2.12
N GLY A 373 -2.27 -19.00 -2.17
CA GLY A 373 -2.60 -19.77 -3.37
C GLY A 373 -3.14 -21.14 -3.01
N CYS A 374 -3.23 -22.05 -3.99
CA CYS A 374 -3.78 -23.38 -3.76
C CYS A 374 -3.03 -24.16 -2.68
N GLY A 375 -1.76 -23.82 -2.47
CA GLY A 375 -0.93 -24.42 -1.43
C GLY A 375 -1.46 -24.15 -0.02
N ASN A 376 -2.42 -23.24 0.19
CA ASN A 376 -3.02 -23.00 1.51
C ASN A 376 -4.22 -23.92 1.81
N HIS A 377 -4.90 -24.42 0.77
CA HIS A 377 -6.00 -25.40 0.89
C HIS A 377 -5.66 -26.75 0.26
N GLY A 378 -4.41 -26.92 -0.14
CA GLY A 378 -3.78 -28.22 -0.29
C GLY A 378 -3.59 -28.77 -1.68
N CYS A 379 -3.75 -27.97 -2.76
CA CYS A 379 -3.57 -28.37 -4.18
C CYS A 379 -3.75 -29.90 -4.42
N GLY A 380 -4.84 -30.48 -3.90
CA GLY A 380 -4.94 -31.92 -3.58
C GLY A 380 -5.90 -32.30 -2.45
N GLY A 381 -6.45 -31.33 -1.70
CA GLY A 381 -7.64 -31.54 -0.85
C GLY A 381 -7.43 -32.11 0.56
N SER A 382 -6.24 -31.98 1.16
CA SER A 382 -5.93 -32.56 2.49
C SER A 382 -5.43 -31.56 3.54
N GLU A 383 -5.42 -30.26 3.23
CA GLU A 383 -4.78 -29.28 4.11
C GLU A 383 -5.63 -28.77 5.26
N VAL A 384 -4.94 -28.39 6.33
CA VAL A 384 -5.50 -27.92 7.59
C VAL A 384 -4.76 -26.66 8.03
N GLY A 385 -5.50 -25.59 8.32
CA GLY A 385 -5.03 -24.52 9.21
C GLY A 385 -4.83 -23.12 8.64
N PRO A 386 -4.25 -22.87 7.44
CA PRO A 386 -3.95 -21.50 7.04
C PRO A 386 -5.17 -20.77 6.50
N PRO A 387 -5.43 -19.51 6.91
CA PRO A 387 -6.42 -18.65 6.28
C PRO A 387 -6.24 -18.62 4.77
N THR A 388 -7.35 -18.83 4.07
CA THR A 388 -7.46 -18.75 2.63
C THR A 388 -8.90 -18.35 2.28
N PRO A 389 -9.13 -17.49 1.27
CA PRO A 389 -10.45 -16.94 0.98
C PRO A 389 -11.30 -17.93 0.15
N MET A 390 -11.59 -19.11 0.71
CA MET A 390 -12.49 -20.09 0.09
C MET A 390 -13.92 -19.92 0.61
N VAL A 391 -14.90 -20.20 -0.24
CA VAL A 391 -16.34 -19.99 0.01
C VAL A 391 -16.86 -20.84 1.16
N ASP A 392 -16.38 -22.06 1.26
CA ASP A 392 -16.81 -23.08 2.23
C ASP A 392 -15.98 -23.05 3.52
N LEU A 393 -15.23 -21.98 3.77
CA LEU A 393 -14.43 -21.78 4.98
C LEU A 393 -14.98 -20.66 5.86
N PRO A 394 -14.58 -20.62 7.15
CA PRO A 394 -14.99 -19.54 8.05
C PRO A 394 -14.66 -18.15 7.48
N ALA A 395 -15.62 -17.23 7.52
CA ALA A 395 -15.49 -15.87 6.99
C ALA A 395 -14.21 -15.13 7.45
N VAL A 396 -13.79 -15.35 8.70
CA VAL A 396 -12.57 -14.73 9.25
C VAL A 396 -11.31 -15.05 8.45
N TYR A 397 -11.28 -16.17 7.71
CA TYR A 397 -10.12 -16.54 6.89
C TYR A 397 -9.89 -15.57 5.74
N SER A 398 -10.95 -14.96 5.20
CA SER A 398 -10.85 -13.93 4.17
C SER A 398 -10.38 -12.57 4.72
N ARG A 399 -10.46 -12.35 6.03
CA ARG A 399 -10.09 -11.10 6.71
C ARG A 399 -8.74 -11.18 7.45
N ALA A 400 -8.29 -12.39 7.78
CA ALA A 400 -7.11 -12.64 8.60
C ALA A 400 -5.77 -12.36 7.90
N PHE A 401 -5.72 -12.38 6.56
CA PHE A 401 -4.45 -12.29 5.84
C PHE A 401 -3.74 -10.94 6.08
N GLN A 402 -4.49 -9.84 6.10
CA GLN A 402 -3.92 -8.51 6.33
C GLN A 402 -3.38 -8.32 7.76
N TRP A 403 -3.99 -8.96 8.77
CA TRP A 403 -3.44 -9.02 10.13
C TRP A 403 -2.11 -9.78 10.16
N LEU A 404 -2.03 -10.89 9.42
CA LEU A 404 -0.80 -11.65 9.25
C LEU A 404 0.28 -10.81 8.57
N THR A 405 -0.08 -10.02 7.55
CA THR A 405 0.85 -9.12 6.84
C THR A 405 1.42 -8.09 7.79
N TYR A 406 0.58 -7.42 8.58
CA TYR A 406 1.05 -6.43 9.55
C TYR A 406 1.98 -7.06 10.60
N ASN A 407 1.64 -8.24 11.14
CA ASN A 407 2.48 -8.94 12.12
C ASN A 407 3.88 -9.22 11.56
N TYR A 408 3.97 -9.69 10.30
CA TYR A 408 5.26 -9.93 9.65
C TYR A 408 6.03 -8.65 9.32
N GLN A 409 5.37 -7.49 9.29
CA GLN A 409 6.04 -6.20 9.15
C GLN A 409 6.73 -5.74 10.43
N VAL A 410 6.18 -6.09 11.61
CA VAL A 410 6.63 -5.55 12.90
C VAL A 410 7.39 -6.53 13.79
N ASP A 411 7.32 -7.84 13.53
CA ASP A 411 8.00 -8.88 14.33
C ASP A 411 9.51 -9.00 14.08
N TYR A 412 10.06 -8.23 13.13
CA TYR A 412 11.44 -8.36 12.66
C TYR A 412 12.13 -7.00 12.59
N ALA A 413 13.47 -7.00 12.67
CA ALA A 413 14.28 -5.78 12.70
C ALA A 413 14.22 -4.97 11.38
N VAL A 414 13.94 -5.63 10.26
CA VAL A 414 13.63 -4.95 9.00
C VAL A 414 12.17 -5.24 8.60
N PRO A 415 11.45 -4.29 7.96
CA PRO A 415 10.05 -4.49 7.60
C PRO A 415 9.85 -5.68 6.67
N GLY A 416 8.86 -6.52 6.96
CA GLY A 416 8.49 -7.70 6.16
C GLY A 416 7.73 -7.42 4.87
N PRO A 417 6.83 -8.34 4.45
CA PRO A 417 6.11 -8.22 3.19
C PRO A 417 5.39 -6.87 3.04
N THR A 418 5.66 -6.17 1.95
CA THR A 418 5.15 -4.80 1.69
C THR A 418 3.99 -4.75 0.70
N THR A 419 3.66 -5.88 0.08
CA THR A 419 2.58 -5.98 -0.90
C THR A 419 2.01 -7.40 -0.88
N GLU A 420 0.69 -7.49 -0.96
CA GLU A 420 -0.05 -8.74 -1.13
C GLU A 420 -0.39 -8.97 -2.60
N LEU A 421 0.02 -10.10 -3.15
CA LEU A 421 -0.35 -10.55 -4.49
C LEU A 421 -1.52 -11.55 -4.41
N TYR A 422 -2.44 -11.49 -5.36
CA TYR A 422 -3.39 -12.56 -5.64
C TYR A 422 -3.37 -12.87 -7.13
N TYR A 423 -2.95 -14.08 -7.48
CA TYR A 423 -2.53 -14.43 -8.84
C TYR A 423 -3.60 -14.14 -9.89
N GLU A 424 -4.85 -14.50 -9.64
CA GLU A 424 -5.95 -14.23 -10.57
C GLU A 424 -7.31 -14.25 -9.86
N ALA A 425 -8.03 -13.12 -9.85
CA ALA A 425 -9.28 -12.97 -9.13
C ALA A 425 -10.51 -13.52 -9.88
N VAL A 426 -10.39 -13.83 -11.18
CA VAL A 426 -11.50 -14.32 -12.02
C VAL A 426 -11.14 -15.51 -12.92
N TYR A 427 -10.11 -16.28 -12.54
CA TYR A 427 -9.59 -17.42 -13.30
C TYR A 427 -10.69 -18.39 -13.72
N ALA A 428 -11.66 -18.68 -12.84
CA ALA A 428 -12.73 -19.65 -13.11
C ALA A 428 -13.60 -19.30 -14.34
N TYR A 429 -13.51 -18.08 -14.87
CA TYR A 429 -14.25 -17.67 -16.04
C TYR A 429 -13.70 -18.36 -17.29
N ASN A 430 -12.39 -18.54 -17.40
CA ASN A 430 -11.76 -19.09 -18.61
C ASN A 430 -11.99 -20.61 -18.80
N ILE A 431 -12.66 -21.28 -17.85
CA ILE A 431 -12.86 -22.73 -17.88
C ILE A 431 -14.03 -23.07 -18.81
N PRO A 432 -13.80 -23.81 -19.91
CA PRO A 432 -14.84 -24.18 -20.84
C PRO A 432 -16.02 -24.91 -20.17
N GLY A 433 -17.24 -24.46 -20.45
CA GLY A 433 -18.47 -25.03 -19.88
C GLY A 433 -18.72 -24.71 -18.41
N ASN A 434 -17.84 -23.96 -17.73
CA ASN A 434 -18.07 -23.55 -16.35
C ASN A 434 -19.05 -22.37 -16.26
N ASP A 435 -19.98 -22.44 -15.31
CA ASP A 435 -20.78 -21.29 -14.87
C ASP A 435 -20.31 -20.92 -13.45
N PRO A 436 -19.57 -19.80 -13.26
CA PRO A 436 -19.10 -19.36 -11.95
C PRO A 436 -20.24 -19.15 -10.94
N TRP A 437 -21.47 -18.94 -11.39
CA TRP A 437 -22.64 -18.86 -10.50
C TRP A 437 -23.09 -20.22 -9.94
N LYS A 438 -22.55 -21.33 -10.45
CA LYS A 438 -22.94 -22.69 -10.06
C LYS A 438 -21.77 -23.52 -9.52
N ASN A 439 -20.58 -23.36 -10.08
CA ASN A 439 -19.42 -24.17 -9.73
C ASN A 439 -18.17 -23.30 -9.58
N LEU A 440 -17.55 -23.42 -8.40
CA LEU A 440 -16.35 -22.68 -8.02
C LEU A 440 -15.18 -23.60 -7.63
N TRP A 441 -15.27 -24.90 -7.88
CA TRP A 441 -14.23 -25.84 -7.50
C TRP A 441 -13.05 -25.81 -8.48
N TYR A 442 -12.01 -25.08 -8.11
CA TYR A 442 -10.77 -24.93 -8.88
C TYR A 442 -9.56 -24.99 -7.97
N PHE A 443 -8.45 -25.53 -8.49
CA PHE A 443 -7.22 -25.71 -7.71
C PHE A 443 -7.46 -26.39 -6.35
N THR A 444 -8.44 -27.30 -6.30
CA THR A 444 -8.90 -28.02 -5.09
C THR A 444 -9.47 -27.14 -3.97
N GLY A 445 -9.97 -25.95 -4.30
CA GLY A 445 -10.70 -25.08 -3.39
C GLY A 445 -11.98 -24.52 -4.03
N ASN A 446 -13.01 -24.31 -3.22
CA ASN A 446 -14.23 -23.62 -3.62
C ASN A 446 -14.00 -22.11 -3.57
N GLY A 447 -13.94 -21.47 -4.73
CA GLY A 447 -13.77 -20.02 -4.85
C GLY A 447 -12.33 -19.59 -5.10
N ASP A 448 -11.38 -20.52 -5.21
CA ASP A 448 -10.03 -20.20 -5.68
C ASP A 448 -10.10 -19.71 -7.13
N GLY A 449 -9.44 -18.60 -7.41
CA GLY A 449 -9.55 -17.94 -8.71
C GLY A 449 -10.92 -17.29 -8.97
N THR A 450 -11.74 -17.04 -7.95
CA THR A 450 -13.02 -16.32 -8.09
C THR A 450 -13.30 -15.45 -6.89
N LEU A 451 -13.05 -14.15 -6.96
CA LEU A 451 -13.49 -13.16 -5.96
C LEU A 451 -14.66 -12.30 -6.46
N LEU A 452 -14.94 -12.36 -7.77
CA LEU A 452 -16.04 -11.66 -8.43
C LEU A 452 -16.80 -12.63 -9.34
N TYR A 453 -18.07 -12.35 -9.59
CA TYR A 453 -18.93 -13.08 -10.52
C TYR A 453 -19.24 -12.25 -11.76
N PRO A 454 -19.41 -12.87 -12.95
CA PRO A 454 -19.72 -12.15 -14.17
C PRO A 454 -21.21 -11.79 -14.18
N GLY A 455 -21.52 -10.52 -13.93
CA GLY A 455 -22.87 -9.98 -13.99
C GLY A 455 -23.26 -9.66 -15.44
N ARG A 456 -23.85 -10.63 -16.14
CA ARG A 456 -24.33 -10.44 -17.51
C ARG A 456 -25.82 -10.04 -17.56
N PRO A 457 -26.27 -9.23 -18.54
CA PRO A 457 -27.68 -8.89 -18.69
C PRO A 457 -28.64 -10.09 -18.72
N ASP A 458 -28.25 -11.20 -19.35
CA ASP A 458 -29.05 -12.43 -19.40
C ASP A 458 -29.14 -13.16 -18.05
N LYS A 459 -28.15 -12.99 -17.18
CA LYS A 459 -28.08 -13.63 -15.85
C LYS A 459 -28.70 -12.77 -14.76
N ILE A 460 -28.36 -11.49 -14.72
CA ILE A 460 -28.70 -10.58 -13.63
C ILE A 460 -29.62 -9.43 -14.06
N GLY A 461 -30.14 -9.42 -15.28
CA GLY A 461 -30.95 -8.32 -15.79
C GLY A 461 -30.20 -7.01 -15.95
N GLY A 462 -30.97 -5.94 -16.22
CA GLY A 462 -30.42 -4.69 -16.76
C GLY A 462 -30.04 -4.83 -18.23
N THR A 463 -29.32 -3.84 -18.75
CA THR A 463 -28.80 -3.81 -20.13
C THR A 463 -27.28 -3.83 -20.18
N HIS A 464 -26.61 -3.58 -19.05
CA HIS A 464 -25.15 -3.51 -18.97
C HIS A 464 -24.53 -4.69 -18.23
N HIS A 465 -23.33 -5.10 -18.65
CA HIS A 465 -22.47 -6.00 -17.91
C HIS A 465 -21.86 -5.30 -16.69
N ILE A 466 -21.77 -5.97 -15.54
CA ILE A 466 -21.09 -5.47 -14.35
C ILE A 466 -20.34 -6.58 -13.61
N PRO A 467 -19.24 -6.28 -12.90
CA PRO A 467 -18.71 -7.20 -11.89
C PRO A 467 -19.68 -7.33 -10.72
N ILE A 468 -19.76 -8.51 -10.11
CA ILE A 468 -20.50 -8.74 -8.87
C ILE A 468 -19.54 -9.22 -7.78
N ALA A 469 -19.43 -8.48 -6.67
CA ALA A 469 -18.57 -8.83 -5.55
C ALA A 469 -19.01 -10.11 -4.84
N SER A 470 -18.03 -10.84 -4.30
CA SER A 470 -18.26 -11.88 -3.30
C SER A 470 -18.29 -11.32 -1.87
N ILE A 471 -18.86 -12.06 -0.93
CA ILE A 471 -18.72 -11.81 0.51
C ILE A 471 -17.23 -11.83 0.90
N ARG A 472 -16.44 -12.73 0.34
CA ARG A 472 -15.00 -12.83 0.61
C ARG A 472 -14.25 -11.56 0.21
N LEU A 473 -14.58 -10.95 -0.93
CA LEU A 473 -14.00 -9.66 -1.34
C LEU A 473 -14.36 -8.53 -0.37
N LYS A 474 -15.58 -8.53 0.18
CA LYS A 474 -15.99 -7.58 1.25
C LYS A 474 -15.16 -7.78 2.53
N LEU A 475 -14.87 -9.03 2.88
CA LEU A 475 -14.07 -9.38 4.07
C LEU A 475 -12.57 -9.09 3.89
N ILE A 476 -12.03 -9.26 2.67
CA ILE A 476 -10.67 -8.81 2.34
C ILE A 476 -10.57 -7.29 2.47
N ARG A 477 -11.58 -6.54 1.98
CA ARG A 477 -11.67 -5.08 2.20
C ARG A 477 -11.65 -4.74 3.69
N GLU A 478 -12.43 -5.44 4.53
CA GLU A 478 -12.38 -5.24 5.98
C GLU A 478 -11.01 -5.54 6.59
N GLY A 479 -10.28 -6.54 6.08
CA GLY A 479 -8.92 -6.85 6.50
C GLY A 479 -7.93 -5.74 6.12
N ILE A 480 -8.06 -5.17 4.91
CA ILE A 480 -7.26 -4.01 4.49
C ILE A 480 -7.58 -2.81 5.37
N GLU A 481 -8.84 -2.57 5.69
CA GLU A 481 -9.22 -1.51 6.65
C GLU A 481 -8.63 -1.77 8.04
N ASP A 482 -8.63 -3.00 8.54
CA ASP A 482 -7.99 -3.34 9.81
C ASP A 482 -6.49 -3.05 9.81
N PHE A 483 -5.81 -3.30 8.69
CA PHE A 483 -4.40 -2.91 8.50
C PHE A 483 -4.21 -1.39 8.66
N GLU A 484 -5.14 -0.59 8.13
CA GLU A 484 -5.09 0.86 8.32
C GLU A 484 -5.32 1.28 9.78
N TYR A 485 -6.17 0.58 10.53
CA TYR A 485 -6.30 0.84 11.98
C TYR A 485 -4.98 0.58 12.71
N LEU A 486 -4.32 -0.55 12.42
CA LEU A 486 -3.03 -0.90 13.01
C LEU A 486 -1.97 0.17 12.69
N SER A 487 -1.89 0.57 11.42
CA SER A 487 -0.93 1.57 10.93
C SER A 487 -1.18 2.97 11.51
N LEU A 488 -2.45 3.41 11.58
CA LEU A 488 -2.81 4.69 12.17
C LEU A 488 -2.53 4.72 13.68
N VAL A 489 -2.74 3.60 14.39
CA VAL A 489 -2.41 3.52 15.82
C VAL A 489 -0.90 3.54 16.02
N ALA A 490 -0.13 2.80 15.24
CA ALA A 490 1.33 2.87 15.29
C ALA A 490 1.82 4.31 15.06
N ALA A 491 1.35 4.96 14.00
CA ALA A 491 1.70 6.36 13.72
C ALA A 491 1.29 7.31 14.86
N LYS A 492 0.10 7.13 15.46
CA LYS A 492 -0.35 7.94 16.61
C LYS A 492 0.53 7.72 17.84
N LYS A 493 1.09 6.52 18.02
CA LYS A 493 2.00 6.18 19.13
C LYS A 493 3.42 6.70 18.89
N ASP A 494 3.90 6.64 17.65
CA ASP A 494 5.16 7.29 17.24
C ASP A 494 5.11 8.80 17.52
N GLN A 495 4.00 9.45 17.18
CA GLN A 495 3.76 10.86 17.50
C GLN A 495 3.73 11.17 19.01
N ALA A 496 3.45 10.17 19.84
CA ALA A 496 3.47 10.27 21.30
C ALA A 496 4.85 9.93 21.91
N GLY A 497 5.88 9.69 21.09
CA GLY A 497 7.24 9.37 21.54
C GLY A 497 7.44 7.92 21.96
N LEU A 498 6.54 7.02 21.59
CA LEU A 498 6.66 5.57 21.79
C LEU A 498 7.08 4.90 20.47
N ASP A 499 7.61 3.67 20.54
CA ASP A 499 7.67 2.80 19.37
C ASP A 499 6.25 2.27 19.09
N GLY A 500 5.60 2.82 18.06
CA GLY A 500 4.22 2.50 17.74
C GLY A 500 4.00 1.09 17.25
N GLN A 501 4.98 0.52 16.53
CA GLN A 501 4.90 -0.87 16.05
C GLN A 501 5.02 -1.84 17.22
N ALA A 502 6.00 -1.63 18.10
CA ALA A 502 6.15 -2.40 19.33
C ALA A 502 4.91 -2.25 20.24
N TRP A 503 4.33 -1.03 20.31
CA TRP A 503 3.12 -0.79 21.07
C TRP A 503 1.94 -1.59 20.52
N VAL A 504 1.72 -1.56 19.20
CA VAL A 504 0.65 -2.34 18.55
C VAL A 504 0.85 -3.84 18.78
N LYS A 505 2.08 -4.34 18.67
CA LYS A 505 2.37 -5.76 18.93
C LYS A 505 1.96 -6.14 20.36
N ALA A 506 2.48 -5.43 21.36
CA ALA A 506 2.29 -5.75 22.77
C ALA A 506 0.85 -5.54 23.27
N ASN A 507 0.13 -4.54 22.74
CA ASN A 507 -1.17 -4.13 23.26
C ASN A 507 -2.35 -4.60 22.40
N ILE A 508 -2.11 -5.01 21.14
CA ILE A 508 -3.16 -5.40 20.21
C ILE A 508 -2.94 -6.81 19.69
N LEU A 509 -1.77 -7.08 19.08
CA LEU A 509 -1.54 -8.38 18.45
C LEU A 509 -1.46 -9.50 19.49
N ASP A 510 -0.56 -9.37 20.46
CA ASP A 510 -0.31 -10.39 21.48
C ASP A 510 -1.52 -10.72 22.37
N PRO A 511 -2.34 -9.74 22.79
CA PRO A 511 -3.50 -10.00 23.65
C PRO A 511 -4.74 -10.50 22.90
N TYR A 512 -4.96 -10.05 21.65
CA TYR A 512 -6.26 -10.25 20.99
C TYR A 512 -6.23 -11.16 19.79
N VAL A 513 -5.09 -11.36 19.13
CA VAL A 513 -5.02 -12.18 17.91
C VAL A 513 -3.86 -13.17 17.89
N ALA A 514 -2.92 -13.12 18.83
CA ALA A 514 -1.84 -14.11 18.94
C ALA A 514 -2.23 -15.31 19.81
N ILE A 515 -1.52 -16.42 19.60
CA ILE A 515 -1.51 -17.59 20.49
C ILE A 515 -0.07 -17.90 20.91
N VAL A 516 0.08 -18.68 21.99
CA VAL A 516 1.38 -19.25 22.38
C VAL A 516 1.77 -20.30 21.35
N ASP A 517 2.89 -20.11 20.65
CA ASP A 517 3.42 -21.14 19.77
C ASP A 517 3.96 -22.30 20.62
N PRO A 518 3.47 -23.53 20.40
CA PRO A 518 3.93 -24.70 21.14
C PRO A 518 5.43 -25.02 20.93
N ALA A 519 6.06 -24.53 19.85
CA ALA A 519 7.47 -24.81 19.55
C ALA A 519 8.45 -24.01 20.42
N ASP A 520 8.12 -22.77 20.78
CA ASP A 520 9.03 -21.88 21.53
C ASP A 520 8.39 -21.19 22.74
N GLY A 521 7.08 -21.37 22.97
CA GLY A 521 6.35 -20.77 24.08
C GLY A 521 6.08 -19.27 23.92
N VAL A 522 6.40 -18.67 22.77
CA VAL A 522 6.24 -17.23 22.53
C VAL A 522 4.86 -16.93 21.94
N ARG A 523 4.22 -15.85 22.40
CA ARG A 523 2.99 -15.35 21.77
C ARG A 523 3.31 -14.72 20.42
N LYS A 524 2.71 -15.26 19.37
CA LYS A 524 2.77 -14.69 18.01
C LYS A 524 1.53 -15.04 17.21
N LEU A 525 1.24 -14.24 16.19
CA LEU A 525 0.19 -14.53 15.25
C LEU A 525 0.62 -15.73 14.40
N THR A 526 -0.09 -16.86 14.53
CA THR A 526 0.20 -18.05 13.74
C THR A 526 -0.79 -18.17 12.58
N PRO A 527 -0.34 -18.57 11.38
CA PRO A 527 -1.24 -18.80 10.27
C PRO A 527 -2.11 -20.03 10.52
N PHE A 528 -1.79 -20.98 11.41
CA PHE A 528 -2.53 -22.25 11.47
C PHE A 528 -3.61 -22.37 12.55
N ALA A 529 -3.76 -21.35 13.40
CA ALA A 529 -4.62 -21.45 14.59
C ALA A 529 -5.93 -20.65 14.50
N TRP A 530 -6.33 -20.24 13.30
CA TRP A 530 -7.53 -19.43 13.12
C TRP A 530 -8.80 -20.25 13.30
N ASN A 531 -9.78 -19.66 14.00
CA ASN A 531 -11.12 -20.21 14.22
C ASN A 531 -11.16 -21.65 14.77
N LYS A 532 -10.10 -22.10 15.46
CA LYS A 532 -10.00 -23.46 16.04
C LYS A 532 -10.84 -23.65 17.29
N SER A 533 -11.12 -22.56 18.01
CA SER A 533 -12.00 -22.57 19.19
C SER A 533 -12.83 -21.29 19.19
N ALA A 534 -14.15 -21.41 19.28
CA ALA A 534 -15.03 -20.26 19.33
C ALA A 534 -14.65 -19.37 20.53
N GLY A 535 -14.41 -18.08 20.27
CA GLY A 535 -13.97 -17.14 21.30
C GLY A 535 -12.46 -17.11 21.57
N SER A 536 -11.64 -17.86 20.84
CA SER A 536 -10.18 -17.69 20.90
C SER A 536 -9.75 -16.32 20.38
N THR A 537 -8.55 -15.88 20.73
CA THR A 537 -7.92 -14.67 20.21
C THR A 537 -7.77 -14.74 18.68
N THR A 538 -7.39 -15.89 18.13
CA THR A 538 -7.35 -16.14 16.69
C THR A 538 -8.73 -16.46 16.08
N SER A 539 -9.78 -15.73 16.43
CA SER A 539 -11.14 -15.92 15.89
C SER A 539 -11.76 -14.59 15.46
N SER A 540 -12.96 -14.64 14.86
CA SER A 540 -13.73 -13.43 14.55
C SER A 540 -13.89 -12.52 15.77
N THR A 541 -14.10 -13.11 16.95
CA THR A 541 -14.26 -12.36 18.21
C THR A 541 -12.99 -11.60 18.58
N GLY A 542 -11.82 -12.22 18.38
CA GLY A 542 -10.53 -11.59 18.69
C GLY A 542 -10.22 -10.42 17.75
N ILE A 543 -10.39 -10.58 16.44
CA ILE A 543 -10.23 -9.48 15.47
C ILE A 543 -11.20 -8.33 15.76
N LEU A 544 -12.48 -8.64 16.04
CA LEU A 544 -13.47 -7.60 16.34
C LEU A 544 -13.13 -6.86 17.64
N ARG A 545 -12.62 -7.57 18.66
CA ARG A 545 -12.15 -6.93 19.89
C ARG A 545 -10.92 -6.07 19.65
N ALA A 546 -9.95 -6.58 18.90
CA ALA A 546 -8.75 -5.84 18.52
C ALA A 546 -9.09 -4.55 17.77
N ARG A 547 -9.98 -4.60 16.78
CA ARG A 547 -10.45 -3.42 16.04
C ARG A 547 -11.15 -2.41 16.95
N GLU A 548 -11.94 -2.86 17.92
CA GLU A 548 -12.58 -1.96 18.90
C GLU A 548 -11.55 -1.29 19.82
N GLU A 549 -10.50 -1.98 20.27
CA GLU A 549 -9.43 -1.35 21.04
C GLU A 549 -8.62 -0.36 20.20
N LEU A 550 -8.27 -0.71 18.95
CA LEU A 550 -7.65 0.23 18.01
C LEU A 550 -8.52 1.47 17.81
N ALA A 551 -9.84 1.29 17.63
CA ALA A 551 -10.79 2.38 17.47
C ALA A 551 -10.80 3.32 18.68
N LYS A 552 -10.75 2.79 19.92
CA LYS A 552 -10.66 3.60 21.14
C LYS A 552 -9.37 4.41 21.19
N VAL A 553 -8.24 3.82 20.80
CA VAL A 553 -6.95 4.53 20.76
C VAL A 553 -6.97 5.64 19.73
N LEU A 554 -7.56 5.43 18.55
CA LEU A 554 -7.68 6.46 17.52
C LEU A 554 -8.67 7.55 17.92
N SER A 555 -9.79 7.17 18.52
CA SER A 555 -10.87 8.08 18.93
C SER A 555 -10.58 8.86 20.21
N SER A 556 -9.60 8.42 21.03
CA SER A 556 -9.24 9.15 22.23
C SER A 556 -8.66 10.50 21.84
N THR A 557 -9.34 11.55 22.26
CA THR A 557 -8.71 12.86 22.42
C THR A 557 -7.67 12.68 23.52
N SER A 558 -6.40 12.91 23.21
CA SER A 558 -5.40 13.14 24.26
C SER A 558 -6.01 14.09 25.29
N SER A 559 -6.03 13.72 26.57
CA SER A 559 -6.38 14.62 27.66
C SER A 559 -5.31 15.70 27.78
N SER A 560 -5.40 16.65 26.86
CA SER A 560 -4.76 17.96 26.79
C SER A 560 -5.51 18.69 25.67
N SER A 561 -6.41 19.61 26.03
CA SER A 561 -7.07 20.52 25.09
C SER A 561 -6.04 21.25 24.20
N PRO A 562 -6.45 21.70 23.00
CA PRO A 562 -5.72 21.41 21.76
C PRO A 562 -4.68 22.51 21.41
N PRO A 563 -3.94 22.32 20.30
CA PRO A 563 -4.49 22.93 19.09
C PRO A 563 -4.57 21.96 17.92
N VAL A 564 -5.62 22.16 17.13
CA VAL A 564 -5.77 21.99 15.68
C VAL A 564 -4.75 21.07 15.00
N SER A 565 -5.29 20.03 14.37
CA SER A 565 -4.68 19.17 13.36
C SER A 565 -3.55 19.83 12.58
N ALA A 566 -2.37 19.21 12.59
CA ALA A 566 -1.41 19.35 11.51
C ALA A 566 -0.96 17.96 11.12
N THR A 567 -1.30 17.57 9.89
CA THR A 567 -0.52 16.64 9.07
C THR A 567 0.96 16.87 9.36
N SER A 568 1.79 15.84 9.54
CA SER A 568 3.23 16.04 9.71
C SER A 568 3.83 16.56 8.40
N ILE A 569 3.76 17.87 8.19
CA ILE A 569 4.31 18.53 7.02
C ILE A 569 5.81 18.54 7.23
N SER A 570 6.52 17.87 6.32
CA SER A 570 7.98 17.85 6.30
C SER A 570 8.49 18.35 4.96
N ALA A 571 9.62 19.04 4.99
CA ALA A 571 10.35 19.51 3.84
C ALA A 571 11.81 19.15 4.04
N SER A 572 12.42 18.51 3.04
CA SER A 572 13.84 18.23 3.04
C SER A 572 14.47 18.65 1.72
N ASP A 573 15.76 18.94 1.78
CA ASP A 573 16.58 19.21 0.61
C ASP A 573 18.01 18.80 0.92
N SER A 574 18.50 17.75 0.25
CA SER A 574 19.90 17.33 0.35
C SER A 574 20.82 18.16 -0.52
N PHE A 575 20.29 19.01 -1.40
CA PHE A 575 21.07 19.81 -2.35
C PHE A 575 21.92 18.99 -3.34
N ASP A 576 21.73 17.67 -3.41
CA ASP A 576 22.37 16.73 -4.34
C ASP A 576 21.89 16.91 -5.78
N ARG A 577 22.28 18.02 -6.39
CA ARG A 577 21.96 18.36 -7.77
C ARG A 577 23.08 19.18 -8.41
N ALA A 578 23.05 19.25 -9.74
CA ALA A 578 24.04 19.96 -10.53
C ALA A 578 24.19 21.43 -10.09
N ASN A 579 25.39 21.98 -10.34
CA ASN A 579 25.71 23.37 -10.02
C ASN A 579 24.68 24.31 -10.64
N SER A 580 24.18 25.26 -9.84
CA SER A 580 23.10 26.17 -10.23
C SER A 580 23.26 27.48 -9.47
N SER A 581 23.01 28.62 -10.14
CA SER A 581 22.97 29.95 -9.50
C SER A 581 21.75 30.18 -8.61
N SER A 582 20.83 29.20 -8.54
CA SER A 582 19.62 29.24 -7.72
C SER A 582 19.46 27.95 -6.91
N LEU A 583 18.81 28.05 -5.75
CA LEU A 583 18.42 26.90 -4.92
C LEU A 583 17.25 26.10 -5.50
N GLY A 584 16.59 26.61 -6.54
CA GLY A 584 15.44 25.98 -7.20
C GLY A 584 14.09 26.50 -6.69
N GLU A 585 13.02 26.09 -7.37
CA GLU A 585 11.66 26.64 -7.22
C GLU A 585 11.04 26.47 -5.83
N ASN A 586 11.59 25.58 -5.01
CA ASN A 586 11.09 25.34 -3.65
C ASN A 586 11.68 26.30 -2.59
N TRP A 587 12.54 27.22 -3.00
CA TRP A 587 13.21 28.18 -2.12
C TRP A 587 12.97 29.60 -2.60
N ASN A 588 12.70 30.50 -1.66
CA ASN A 588 12.73 31.94 -1.90
C ASN A 588 13.95 32.53 -1.21
N VAL A 589 14.84 33.15 -2.00
CA VAL A 589 16.07 33.78 -1.52
C VAL A 589 15.85 35.29 -1.57
N TYR A 590 15.80 35.94 -0.41
CA TYR A 590 15.35 37.33 -0.30
C TYR A 590 16.38 38.36 -0.81
N THR A 591 17.65 37.97 -0.84
CA THR A 591 18.77 38.71 -1.39
C THR A 591 19.63 37.70 -2.16
N PRO A 592 19.60 37.69 -3.51
CA PRO A 592 20.10 36.57 -4.29
C PRO A 592 21.62 36.44 -4.18
N ALA A 593 22.08 35.47 -3.39
CA ALA A 593 23.50 35.18 -3.22
C ALA A 593 23.78 33.72 -2.84
N TYR A 594 22.79 32.82 -2.84
CA TYR A 594 23.01 31.39 -2.63
C TYR A 594 23.04 30.64 -3.96
N GLN A 595 24.00 29.74 -4.10
CA GLN A 595 24.09 28.84 -5.24
C GLN A 595 24.26 27.39 -4.79
N ILE A 596 23.89 26.46 -5.66
CA ILE A 596 24.29 25.06 -5.56
C ILE A 596 25.67 24.90 -6.20
N TYR A 597 26.62 24.34 -5.45
CA TYR A 597 27.98 24.07 -5.92
C TYR A 597 28.51 22.77 -5.30
N ASN A 598 28.84 21.79 -6.13
CA ASN A 598 29.29 20.46 -5.71
C ASN A 598 28.34 19.87 -4.66
N ASN A 599 27.06 19.73 -5.03
CA ASN A 599 25.98 19.15 -4.23
C ASN A 599 25.71 19.84 -2.87
N GLN A 600 26.12 21.10 -2.70
CA GLN A 600 25.89 21.83 -1.45
C GLN A 600 25.53 23.29 -1.72
N VAL A 601 24.90 23.95 -0.76
CA VAL A 601 24.68 25.41 -0.84
C VAL A 601 25.94 26.13 -0.42
N ARG A 602 26.30 27.22 -1.12
CA ARG A 602 27.28 28.20 -0.63
C ARG A 602 26.79 29.62 -0.82
N ASN A 603 27.14 30.49 0.12
CA ASN A 603 26.94 31.95 -0.01
C ASN A 603 28.01 32.52 -0.95
N THR A 604 27.60 33.33 -1.92
CA THR A 604 28.42 33.89 -3.00
C THR A 604 28.75 35.37 -2.80
N ASP A 605 28.22 35.99 -1.75
CA ASP A 605 28.32 37.42 -1.48
C ASP A 605 28.94 37.69 -0.10
N THR A 606 29.22 38.96 0.21
CA THR A 606 29.78 39.46 1.48
C THR A 606 28.71 40.19 2.31
N ALA A 607 27.68 39.46 2.72
CA ALA A 607 26.58 40.02 3.51
C ALA A 607 25.80 38.95 4.29
N SER A 608 24.84 39.40 5.11
CA SER A 608 23.81 38.51 5.67
C SER A 608 22.86 38.07 4.56
N GLN A 609 22.60 36.76 4.49
CA GLN A 609 21.72 36.17 3.49
C GLN A 609 20.71 35.22 4.14
N GLU A 610 19.43 35.37 3.78
CA GLU A 610 18.34 34.50 4.22
C GLU A 610 17.65 33.80 3.06
N ALA A 611 17.37 32.51 3.25
CA ALA A 611 16.58 31.70 2.32
C ALA A 611 15.43 31.02 3.05
N GLN A 612 14.22 31.18 2.54
CA GLN A 612 13.00 30.55 3.04
C GLN A 612 12.67 29.31 2.22
N ARG A 613 12.38 28.20 2.90
CA ARG A 613 11.76 27.04 2.28
C ARG A 613 10.27 27.32 2.06
N LEU A 614 9.76 27.12 0.85
CA LEU A 614 8.37 27.47 0.49
C LEU A 614 7.32 26.46 0.99
N SER A 615 7.74 25.38 1.64
CA SER A 615 6.84 24.43 2.29
C SER A 615 6.30 25.02 3.61
N ILE A 616 4.97 25.05 3.75
CA ILE A 616 4.29 25.53 4.97
C ILE A 616 4.41 24.46 6.05
N ILE A 617 5.31 24.64 7.02
CA ILE A 617 5.52 23.68 8.13
C ILE A 617 4.54 23.96 9.29
N GLY A 618 4.20 25.22 9.53
CA GLY A 618 3.38 25.66 10.67
C GLY A 618 4.21 26.30 11.80
N ALA A 619 3.57 26.77 12.87
CA ALA A 619 4.24 27.52 13.93
C ALA A 619 5.15 26.66 14.82
N ASN A 620 4.84 25.38 15.02
CA ASN A 620 5.75 24.48 15.72
C ASN A 620 6.66 23.81 14.69
N GLN A 621 7.97 23.92 14.85
CA GLN A 621 8.93 23.49 13.83
C GLN A 621 10.14 22.79 14.46
N ASP A 622 10.56 21.69 13.87
CA ASP A 622 11.86 21.04 14.03
C ASP A 622 12.67 21.29 12.76
N VAL A 623 13.61 22.23 12.82
CA VAL A 623 14.39 22.68 11.66
C VAL A 623 15.85 22.35 11.87
N ALA A 624 16.49 21.78 10.85
CA ALA A 624 17.83 21.28 10.97
C ALA A 624 18.58 21.36 9.63
N ALA A 625 19.81 21.87 9.62
CA ALA A 625 20.76 21.72 8.50
C ALA A 625 22.18 21.39 8.96
N SER A 626 22.99 20.78 8.10
CA SER A 626 24.44 20.68 8.25
C SER A 626 25.08 21.97 7.78
N CYS A 627 25.93 22.55 8.62
CA CYS A 627 26.46 23.90 8.45
C CYS A 627 27.99 23.89 8.55
N LYS A 628 28.70 24.52 7.60
CA LYS A 628 30.17 24.63 7.59
C LYS A 628 30.60 26.08 7.36
N VAL A 629 31.60 26.52 8.13
CA VAL A 629 32.23 27.85 8.04
C VAL A 629 33.72 27.69 7.75
N ALA A 630 34.24 28.40 6.74
CA ALA A 630 35.61 28.23 6.24
C ALA A 630 36.64 29.22 6.82
N ALA A 631 36.20 30.34 7.39
CA ALA A 631 37.08 31.39 7.92
C ALA A 631 36.44 32.19 9.07
N SER A 632 37.26 32.89 9.85
CA SER A 632 36.80 33.73 10.96
C SER A 632 35.94 34.90 10.50
N GLY A 633 35.05 35.40 11.37
CA GLY A 633 34.12 36.49 11.07
C GLY A 633 32.90 36.08 10.25
N ASN A 634 32.64 34.78 10.11
CA ASN A 634 31.53 34.23 9.33
C ASN A 634 30.69 33.29 10.19
N SER A 635 29.40 33.16 9.88
CA SER A 635 28.50 32.28 10.63
C SER A 635 27.36 31.74 9.77
N CYS A 636 26.80 30.61 10.18
CA CYS A 636 25.66 29.99 9.51
C CYS A 636 24.71 29.33 10.50
N GLY A 637 23.49 29.04 10.05
CA GLY A 637 22.52 28.31 10.85
C GLY A 637 21.12 28.27 10.24
N VAL A 638 20.15 27.85 11.06
CA VAL A 638 18.79 27.57 10.63
C VAL A 638 17.77 28.53 11.23
N ILE A 639 16.71 28.76 10.47
CA ILE A 639 15.60 29.65 10.80
C ILE A 639 14.35 28.82 11.10
N ALA A 640 13.64 29.17 12.18
CA ALA A 640 12.31 28.68 12.48
C ALA A 640 11.29 29.82 12.66
N ARG A 641 10.01 29.55 12.46
CA ARG A 641 8.90 30.52 12.50
C ARG A 641 9.13 31.74 11.60
N TRP A 642 9.61 31.54 10.38
CA TRP A 642 9.67 32.61 9.40
C TRP A 642 8.26 33.06 9.02
N SER A 643 7.95 34.32 9.34
CA SER A 643 6.76 35.02 8.86
C SER A 643 7.09 35.94 7.68
N ASN A 644 8.21 36.65 7.77
CA ASN A 644 8.77 37.52 6.74
C ASN A 644 10.23 37.85 7.11
N ALA A 645 10.91 38.62 6.26
CA ALA A 645 12.32 39.00 6.45
C ALA A 645 12.63 39.76 7.75
N ASN A 646 11.61 40.24 8.47
CA ASN A 646 11.75 41.01 9.70
C ASN A 646 11.38 40.22 10.97
N ASN A 647 10.83 39.00 10.85
CA ASN A 647 10.24 38.26 11.97
C ASN A 647 10.50 36.75 11.89
N PHE A 648 11.42 36.24 12.72
CA PHE A 648 11.76 34.80 12.84
C PHE A 648 12.68 34.47 14.04
N TYR A 649 12.72 33.20 14.45
CA TYR A 649 13.78 32.66 15.31
C TYR A 649 14.94 32.15 14.48
N TYR A 650 16.16 32.30 14.98
CA TYR A 650 17.38 31.89 14.29
C TYR A 650 18.38 31.35 15.30
N VAL A 651 18.95 30.17 15.01
CA VAL A 651 20.13 29.68 15.74
C VAL A 651 21.36 29.79 14.86
N ARG A 652 22.41 30.38 15.41
CA ARG A 652 23.72 30.58 14.78
C ARG A 652 24.73 29.60 15.36
N LEU A 653 25.62 29.10 14.51
CA LEU A 653 26.93 28.60 14.93
C LEU A 653 28.04 29.51 14.37
N ASP A 654 29.05 29.80 15.19
CA ASP A 654 30.18 30.66 14.85
C ASP A 654 31.48 30.11 15.46
N PRO A 655 32.37 29.50 14.65
CA PRO A 655 33.62 28.96 15.15
C PRO A 655 34.60 30.02 15.66
N GLY A 656 34.53 31.26 15.15
CA GLY A 656 35.38 32.36 15.60
C GLY A 656 35.02 32.84 16.99
N LEU A 657 33.72 32.81 17.34
CA LEU A 657 33.22 33.11 18.67
C LEU A 657 33.18 31.89 19.60
N GLY A 658 33.41 30.68 19.08
CA GLY A 658 33.40 29.43 19.85
C GLY A 658 32.05 29.13 20.49
N ASN A 659 30.94 29.52 19.85
CA ASN A 659 29.61 29.34 20.42
C ASN A 659 28.51 29.04 19.38
N ILE A 660 27.43 28.50 19.92
CA ILE A 660 26.12 28.58 19.29
C ILE A 660 25.27 29.61 20.04
N ALA A 661 24.43 30.33 19.32
CA ALA A 661 23.58 31.37 19.91
C ALA A 661 22.20 31.39 19.26
N LEU A 662 21.17 31.41 20.11
CA LEU A 662 19.77 31.50 19.73
C LEU A 662 19.33 32.97 19.76
N PHE A 663 18.73 33.42 18.67
CA PHE A 663 18.23 34.78 18.48
C PHE A 663 16.75 34.77 18.10
N LYS A 664 16.08 35.89 18.37
CA LYS A 664 14.87 36.32 17.66
C LYS A 664 15.18 37.54 16.82
N LYS A 665 14.49 37.66 15.68
CA LYS A 665 14.34 38.92 14.93
C LYS A 665 12.88 39.33 15.06
N VAL A 666 12.62 40.53 15.57
CA VAL A 666 11.26 41.09 15.66
C VAL A 666 11.31 42.50 15.10
N ASN A 667 10.46 42.80 14.13
CA ASN A 667 10.42 44.10 13.44
C ASN A 667 11.79 44.58 12.95
N GLY A 668 12.61 43.65 12.44
CA GLY A 668 13.94 43.97 11.89
C GLY A 668 15.09 43.87 12.90
N VAL A 669 14.80 43.86 14.20
CA VAL A 669 15.81 43.94 15.27
C VAL A 669 16.17 42.55 15.78
N TYR A 670 17.46 42.22 15.81
CA TYR A 670 17.96 40.98 16.40
C TYR A 670 18.15 41.13 17.91
N THR A 671 17.69 40.13 18.66
CA THR A 671 17.91 40.01 20.10
C THR A 671 18.39 38.60 20.42
N GLN A 672 19.52 38.49 21.11
CA GLN A 672 20.01 37.21 21.60
C GLN A 672 19.15 36.73 22.77
N ILE A 673 18.72 35.48 22.72
CA ILE A 673 17.91 34.83 23.76
C ILE A 673 18.82 34.02 24.69
N ALA A 674 19.70 33.20 24.12
CA ALA A 674 20.59 32.32 24.87
C ALA A 674 21.80 31.92 24.02
N THR A 675 22.87 31.46 24.67
CA THR A 675 24.09 30.98 24.01
C THR A 675 24.69 29.82 24.78
N ALA A 676 25.44 28.97 24.08
CA ALA A 676 26.22 27.89 24.67
C ALA A 676 27.60 27.80 24.00
N ALA A 677 28.65 27.67 24.81
CA ALA A 677 30.02 27.48 24.31
C ALA A 677 30.16 26.13 23.63
N ARG A 678 30.78 26.10 22.45
CA ARG A 678 31.08 24.90 21.67
C ARG A 678 32.40 25.08 20.93
N ALA A 679 33.35 24.17 21.17
CA ALA A 679 34.59 24.14 20.39
C ALA A 679 34.29 23.67 18.96
N MET A 680 34.73 24.45 17.97
CA MET A 680 34.44 24.21 16.55
C MET A 680 35.70 24.46 15.72
N ALA A 681 35.92 23.61 14.72
CA ALA A 681 36.95 23.81 13.72
C ALA A 681 36.35 24.46 12.46
N TYR A 682 37.15 25.30 11.79
CA TYR A 682 36.81 25.75 10.43
C TYR A 682 36.85 24.56 9.45
N ASN A 683 36.12 24.69 8.34
CA ASN A 683 35.99 23.68 7.29
C ASN A 683 35.37 22.34 7.74
N THR A 684 34.76 22.29 8.93
CA THR A 684 34.04 21.12 9.44
C THR A 684 32.53 21.36 9.40
N TYR A 685 31.76 20.34 8.99
CA TYR A 685 30.31 20.37 9.06
C TYR A 685 29.82 20.04 10.46
N TYR A 686 28.94 20.89 10.99
CA TYR A 686 28.21 20.64 12.23
C TYR A 686 26.71 20.65 11.96
N ARG A 687 26.02 19.63 12.47
CA ARG A 687 24.56 19.52 12.37
C ARG A 687 23.94 20.47 13.39
N LEU A 688 23.15 21.45 12.95
CA LEU A 688 22.42 22.35 13.84
C LEU A 688 20.93 22.03 13.75
N ARG A 689 20.25 21.85 14.89
CA ARG A 689 18.81 21.56 14.97
C ARG A 689 18.15 22.49 15.98
N LEU A 690 17.10 23.18 15.56
CA LEU A 690 16.28 24.09 16.35
C LEU A 690 14.84 23.55 16.38
N VAL A 691 14.38 23.22 17.59
CA VAL A 691 13.00 22.78 17.86
C VAL A 691 12.26 23.91 18.55
N VAL A 692 11.18 24.38 17.92
CA VAL A 692 10.28 25.43 18.42
C VAL A 692 8.91 24.79 18.66
N LYS A 693 8.48 24.71 19.92
CA LYS A 693 7.18 24.12 20.32
C LYS A 693 6.49 25.01 21.34
N GLY A 694 5.41 25.68 20.92
CA GLY A 694 4.77 26.70 21.76
C GLY A 694 5.75 27.84 22.07
N SER A 695 5.98 28.14 23.34
CA SER A 695 6.99 29.10 23.78
C SER A 695 8.37 28.47 24.01
N SER A 696 8.50 27.14 23.92
CA SER A 696 9.76 26.43 24.16
C SER A 696 10.65 26.43 22.93
N LEU A 697 11.94 26.75 23.14
CA LEU A 697 12.99 26.80 22.14
C LEU A 697 14.14 25.90 22.58
N THR A 698 14.41 24.84 21.82
CA THR A 698 15.46 23.86 22.12
C THR A 698 16.44 23.76 20.96
N VAL A 699 17.74 23.86 21.25
CA VAL A 699 18.81 23.73 20.27
C VAL A 699 19.63 22.46 20.56
N TYR A 700 19.92 21.71 19.50
CA TYR A 700 20.88 20.62 19.50
C TYR A 700 22.03 20.94 18.55
N PHE A 701 23.22 20.52 18.93
CA PHE A 701 24.45 20.77 18.18
C PHE A 701 25.18 19.46 17.89
N ALA A 702 25.61 19.31 16.64
CA ALA A 702 26.23 18.09 16.11
C ALA A 702 25.39 16.84 16.40
N ASN A 703 26.05 15.76 16.82
CA ASN A 703 25.42 14.50 17.24
C ASN A 703 25.35 14.39 18.77
N GLU A 704 25.33 15.51 19.50
CA GLU A 704 25.17 15.50 20.95
C GLU A 704 23.80 14.91 21.31
N SER A 705 23.79 13.98 22.27
CA SER A 705 22.56 13.37 22.80
C SER A 705 21.83 14.26 23.82
N THR A 706 22.44 15.38 24.21
CA THR A 706 21.89 16.32 25.20
C THR A 706 21.53 17.65 24.55
N ILE A 707 20.64 18.39 25.19
CA ILE A 707 20.20 19.70 24.74
C ILE A 707 21.35 20.71 24.93
N ALA A 708 21.67 21.45 23.87
CA ALA A 708 22.73 22.45 23.91
C ALA A 708 22.24 23.81 24.42
N ILE A 709 21.02 24.22 24.08
CA ILE A 709 20.33 25.40 24.62
C ILE A 709 18.86 25.04 24.85
N ALA A 710 18.32 25.37 26.03
CA ALA A 710 16.89 25.39 26.30
C ALA A 710 16.48 26.80 26.74
N ALA A 711 15.47 27.37 26.09
CA ALA A 711 14.95 28.70 26.42
C ALA A 711 13.42 28.73 26.27
N THR A 712 12.80 29.77 26.83
CA THR A 712 11.38 30.07 26.63
C THR A 712 11.24 31.51 26.14
N ASP A 713 10.51 31.73 25.04
CA ASP A 713 10.25 33.05 24.48
C ASP A 713 8.87 33.08 23.82
N VAL A 714 8.15 34.21 23.97
CA VAL A 714 6.77 34.38 23.49
C VAL A 714 6.64 35.46 22.40
N ALA A 715 7.74 36.06 21.97
CA ALA A 715 7.71 37.24 21.09
C ALA A 715 7.29 36.92 19.65
N LEU A 716 7.48 35.68 19.20
CA LEU A 716 7.07 35.22 17.87
C LEU A 716 6.16 34.00 18.01
N SER A 717 4.87 34.27 18.22
CA SER A 717 3.81 33.25 18.31
C SER A 717 3.33 32.73 16.95
N ALA A 718 3.71 33.40 15.86
CA ALA A 718 3.32 33.08 14.49
C ALA A 718 4.53 32.90 13.55
N GLY A 719 4.32 32.21 12.44
CA GLY A 719 5.32 31.99 11.38
C GLY A 719 5.33 30.54 10.90
N ASN A 720 5.12 30.34 9.60
CA ASN A 720 4.83 29.01 9.05
C ASN A 720 5.99 28.36 8.33
N TYR A 721 7.07 29.09 8.07
CA TYR A 721 8.15 28.63 7.22
C TYR A 721 9.44 28.46 7.99
N ALA A 722 10.32 27.61 7.45
CA ALA A 722 11.66 27.37 7.94
C ALA A 722 12.68 27.85 6.90
N GLY A 723 13.95 27.94 7.27
CA GLY A 723 14.95 28.45 6.34
C GLY A 723 16.40 28.32 6.78
N LEU A 724 17.26 28.93 5.98
CA LEU A 724 18.70 29.03 6.20
C LEU A 724 19.11 30.50 6.37
N ARG A 725 20.12 30.73 7.17
CA ARG A 725 20.78 32.04 7.30
C ARG A 725 22.27 31.89 7.40
N SER A 726 23.00 32.71 6.66
CA SER A 726 24.43 32.93 6.86
C SER A 726 24.75 34.43 6.97
N TYR A 727 25.88 34.71 7.59
CA TYR A 727 26.57 36.00 7.51
C TYR A 727 28.00 35.73 7.08
N THR A 728 28.46 36.46 6.08
CA THR A 728 29.79 36.32 5.51
C THR A 728 30.51 37.67 5.41
N SER A 729 31.77 37.72 5.83
CA SER A 729 32.71 38.81 5.57
C SER A 729 33.49 38.62 4.26
N ALA A 730 33.47 37.40 3.69
CA ALA A 730 34.04 37.05 2.39
C ALA A 730 33.15 36.02 1.67
N ALA A 731 33.03 36.13 0.34
CA ALA A 731 32.28 35.17 -0.46
C ALA A 731 32.81 33.73 -0.31
N PHE A 732 31.95 32.75 -0.49
CA PHE A 732 32.27 31.31 -0.47
C PHE A 732 32.85 30.80 0.87
N THR A 733 32.48 31.43 1.99
CA THR A 733 32.96 31.05 3.33
C THR A 733 31.93 30.31 4.18
N THR A 734 30.66 30.26 3.78
CA THR A 734 29.61 29.51 4.48
C THR A 734 28.89 28.55 3.55
N TYR A 735 28.70 27.33 4.03
CA TYR A 735 28.10 26.23 3.28
C TYR A 735 27.00 25.54 4.07
N PHE A 736 25.99 25.03 3.35
CA PHE A 736 24.91 24.23 3.92
C PHE A 736 24.69 22.95 3.14
N ASP A 737 24.24 21.93 3.86
CA ASP A 737 23.87 20.64 3.32
C ASP A 737 22.76 20.00 4.18
N ASN A 738 22.04 19.00 3.65
CA ASN A 738 21.13 18.14 4.41
C ASN A 738 20.06 18.90 5.21
N PHE A 739 19.36 19.84 4.57
CA PHE A 739 18.27 20.60 5.19
C PHE A 739 17.04 19.71 5.43
N LYS A 740 16.43 19.85 6.61
CA LYS A 740 15.17 19.24 6.98
C LYS A 740 14.38 20.20 7.87
N ALA A 741 13.09 20.32 7.61
CA ALA A 741 12.14 21.01 8.47
C ALA A 741 10.88 20.16 8.59
N ALA A 742 10.33 19.99 9.78
CA ALA A 742 9.08 19.28 10.00
C ALA A 742 8.32 19.87 11.19
N THR A 743 7.06 19.51 11.35
CA THR A 743 6.36 19.70 12.63
C THR A 743 7.02 18.80 13.71
N PRO A 744 7.39 19.34 14.90
CA PRO A 744 8.14 18.66 15.95
C PRO A 744 7.32 17.69 16.80
#